data_AF-A0A7S2YDG4-F1
#
_entry.id   AF-A0A7S2YDG4-F1
#
_cell.length_a   1.000
_cell.length_b   1.000
_cell.length_c   1.000
_cell.angle_alpha   90.00
_cell.angle_beta   90.00
_cell.angle_gamma   90.00
#
_symmetry.space_group_name_H-M   'P 1'
#
loop_
_entity.id
_entity.type
_entity.pdbx_description
1 polymer ?
#
loop_
_entity_poly.entity_id
_entity_poly.type
_entity_poly.pdbx_seq_one_letter_code
_entity_poly.pdbx_strand_id
1 'polypeptide(L)'
;GGGNGKQEETVQQPLPEGYKSYLGEFGGITYRAHERLGKSEAWSLSAEEILALLRILTDDVLASYPGIGENIARREEEMLELLKAKKAADSKFRKVRLAFEGPKKLQKKASEAPPNGSNTNGNTTGEQNLEGSNSNAVVTEVFKPTATKKEFESASRAQLKANDAYEKGIRRLVARTEPIGFDRNNNAVYCFRHDPEILYVEERRPPVNALDNSLPEEFQFQRRSWHVIETTSLFDSFTASLDIRGKREQDLYDSMLGPSGAQQSLRRYLNDDVKAKAETSSKKREKESLQKRLEVARVKCDEEKGRRSGRLASQAEVELAAVQQELEEFEQKQLPPVVHEVSFEDLTGLSLLRSYDAPERRETRRAREQKEAVGRAIPLLPCSKLVPTGHIDGSGIVGSLVSLLLNMEEICQEVSPMESNQERNSWISKVEGAVSLWYNMNPLQIGPSTTQSTPSTPASNINGRNSVGGSSAKKRKETPGSAYSTTGALLGVPSVASIMSALRQPLLDIEARVADITNVACASRDAELADDNMSTDSSEDAQREELDLAWKRELHRLRQTSARQHVKVRERVVKAISIARKAHQPSVVAGLRAALLLYHPNAASDCRQEAIAVLVAHGDYDGADLDDEMEEDEEENVEDEKADSEEVVSVLSAEAALLTGCLGGSDEATRADWVELVKSCKTLSRLASLTAALSQEIEKKLTKISEERDDLLYAISTWQKGVSKSRTAKKNTRPPPDFAAPSEVWADVKFTDEISMVKAEKWPWWPAKICEAKDPELVKTLEELNHVLVALMGEMGGLRIVDKDMIQPFTGKPIVDEESTDVNKKTRGELEEALAMARRIKRGMEKSKKRKGK
;
A
#
# COMPACT_ATOMS: atom_id res chain seq x y z
N GLY A 1 -26.84 -15.24 -41.76
CA GLY A 1 -26.24 -14.18 -42.60
C GLY A 1 -24.99 -13.72 -41.92
N GLY A 2 -23.83 -13.96 -42.52
CA GLY A 2 -22.54 -13.62 -41.91
C GLY A 2 -22.28 -12.12 -41.98
N GLY A 3 -22.09 -11.49 -40.82
CA GLY A 3 -21.59 -10.13 -40.69
C GLY A 3 -20.23 -10.16 -40.02
N ASN A 4 -19.17 -9.96 -40.81
CA ASN A 4 -17.83 -9.69 -40.29
C ASN A 4 -17.85 -8.36 -39.52
N GLY A 5 -17.82 -8.44 -38.19
CA GLY A 5 -17.60 -7.29 -37.31
C GLY A 5 -16.12 -6.95 -37.27
N LYS A 6 -15.73 -5.92 -38.02
CA LYS A 6 -14.40 -5.28 -37.90
C LYS A 6 -14.25 -4.71 -36.49
N GLN A 7 -13.12 -5.01 -35.84
CA GLN A 7 -12.65 -4.31 -34.65
C GLN A 7 -12.51 -2.82 -35.01
N GLU A 8 -13.35 -1.96 -34.45
CA GLU A 8 -13.13 -0.52 -34.48
C GLU A 8 -12.13 -0.18 -33.40
N GLU A 9 -10.88 0.08 -33.83
CA GLU A 9 -9.84 0.71 -33.03
C GLU A 9 -10.40 1.96 -32.36
N THR A 10 -10.30 2.03 -31.04
CA THR A 10 -10.50 3.27 -30.31
C THR A 10 -9.47 4.27 -30.82
N VAL A 11 -9.94 5.27 -31.56
CA VAL A 11 -9.11 6.40 -32.00
C VAL A 11 -8.74 7.18 -30.74
N GLN A 12 -7.67 6.75 -30.08
CA GLN A 12 -6.97 7.56 -29.11
C GLN A 12 -6.64 8.88 -29.81
N GLN A 13 -7.07 10.00 -29.24
CA GLN A 13 -6.52 11.27 -29.69
C GLN A 13 -5.00 11.12 -29.58
N PRO A 14 -4.28 11.20 -30.72
CA PRO A 14 -2.85 10.95 -30.70
C PRO A 14 -2.25 11.95 -29.73
N LEU A 15 -1.59 11.44 -28.70
CA LEU A 15 -0.79 12.27 -27.81
C LEU A 15 0.11 13.16 -28.69
N PRO A 16 0.36 14.42 -28.30
CA PRO A 16 1.25 15.31 -29.03
C PRO A 16 2.55 14.61 -29.42
N GLU A 17 3.06 14.89 -30.61
CA GLU A 17 4.26 14.23 -31.13
C GLU A 17 5.42 14.38 -30.13
N GLY A 18 5.99 13.26 -29.65
CA GLY A 18 7.01 13.22 -28.60
C GLY A 18 6.54 12.84 -27.19
N TYR A 19 5.23 12.86 -26.89
CA TYR A 19 4.71 12.47 -25.56
C TYR A 19 4.82 10.96 -25.28
N LYS A 20 4.81 10.12 -26.34
CA LYS A 20 4.96 8.66 -26.20
C LYS A 20 6.35 8.26 -25.70
N SER A 21 7.40 8.95 -26.13
CA SER A 21 8.75 8.76 -25.58
C SER A 21 8.86 9.22 -24.13
N TYR A 22 7.99 10.14 -23.69
CA TYR A 22 8.03 10.73 -22.35
C TYR A 22 7.35 9.84 -21.30
N LEU A 23 6.18 9.27 -21.62
CA LEU A 23 5.45 8.37 -20.72
C LEU A 23 5.99 6.93 -20.71
N GLY A 24 6.91 6.62 -21.62
CA GLY A 24 7.48 5.28 -21.81
C GLY A 24 6.61 4.39 -22.69
N GLU A 25 6.97 3.09 -22.73
CA GLU A 25 6.23 2.11 -23.51
C GLU A 25 4.75 2.04 -23.11
N PHE A 26 3.91 1.70 -24.08
CA PHE A 26 2.47 1.53 -23.86
C PHE A 26 2.24 0.46 -22.78
N GLY A 27 1.58 0.84 -21.68
CA GLY A 27 1.39 -0.05 -20.52
C GLY A 27 2.51 -0.01 -19.47
N GLY A 28 3.56 0.78 -19.67
CA GLY A 28 4.54 1.09 -18.63
C GLY A 28 3.88 1.73 -17.38
N ILE A 29 4.54 1.66 -16.23
CA ILE A 29 3.98 2.16 -14.95
C ILE A 29 3.59 3.63 -15.07
N THR A 30 4.38 4.46 -15.73
CA THR A 30 4.09 5.88 -15.88
C THR A 30 3.03 6.19 -16.93
N TYR A 31 2.97 5.40 -18.00
CA TYR A 31 1.85 5.44 -18.94
C TYR A 31 0.54 5.06 -18.23
N ARG A 32 0.53 3.98 -17.45
CA ARG A 32 -0.62 3.53 -16.65
C ARG A 32 -0.99 4.55 -15.59
N ALA A 33 -0.01 5.15 -14.92
CA ALA A 33 -0.23 6.17 -13.90
C ALA A 33 -0.82 7.44 -14.52
N HIS A 34 -0.29 7.92 -15.65
CA HIS A 34 -0.82 9.08 -16.37
C HIS A 34 -2.24 8.80 -16.88
N GLU A 35 -2.44 7.61 -17.47
CA GLU A 35 -3.75 7.17 -17.93
C GLU A 35 -4.76 7.04 -16.78
N ARG A 36 -4.33 6.57 -15.61
CA ARG A 36 -5.14 6.53 -14.38
C ARG A 36 -5.37 7.92 -13.81
N LEU A 37 -4.39 8.80 -13.76
CA LEU A 37 -4.56 10.18 -13.28
C LEU A 37 -5.56 10.96 -14.15
N GLY A 38 -5.58 10.69 -15.46
CA GLY A 38 -6.61 11.20 -16.37
C GLY A 38 -7.99 10.57 -16.18
N LYS A 39 -8.07 9.42 -15.49
CA LYS A 39 -9.27 8.61 -15.26
C LYS A 39 -9.73 8.54 -13.79
N SER A 40 -8.97 9.04 -12.82
CA SER A 40 -9.28 8.87 -11.40
C SER A 40 -8.48 9.86 -10.54
N GLU A 41 -8.93 10.10 -9.30
CA GLU A 41 -8.29 11.05 -8.38
C GLU A 41 -6.90 10.56 -7.95
N ALA A 42 -5.99 11.48 -7.63
CA ALA A 42 -4.58 11.17 -7.37
C ALA A 42 -4.34 10.13 -6.25
N TRP A 43 -5.27 9.98 -5.32
CA TRP A 43 -5.22 8.98 -4.23
C TRP A 43 -5.61 7.56 -4.66
N SER A 44 -6.10 7.36 -5.88
CA SER A 44 -6.41 6.04 -6.46
C SER A 44 -5.22 5.37 -7.14
N LEU A 45 -4.15 6.13 -7.37
CA LEU A 45 -2.91 5.61 -7.92
C LEU A 45 -2.20 4.74 -6.89
N SER A 46 -1.56 3.68 -7.35
CA SER A 46 -0.68 2.90 -6.48
C SER A 46 0.52 3.76 -6.05
N ALA A 47 1.18 3.39 -4.95
CA ALA A 47 2.38 4.10 -4.51
C ALA A 47 3.46 4.15 -5.61
N GLU A 48 3.60 3.08 -6.40
CA GLU A 48 4.52 3.00 -7.54
C GLU A 48 4.13 3.95 -8.68
N GLU A 49 2.84 4.06 -8.97
CA GLU A 49 2.31 4.96 -9.99
C GLU A 49 2.46 6.44 -9.57
N ILE A 50 2.18 6.74 -8.30
CA ILE A 50 2.40 8.07 -7.72
C ILE A 50 3.89 8.42 -7.76
N LEU A 51 4.76 7.50 -7.36
CA LEU A 51 6.21 7.73 -7.39
C LEU A 51 6.74 7.89 -8.81
N ALA A 52 6.22 7.13 -9.78
CA ALA A 52 6.59 7.26 -11.18
C ALA A 52 6.15 8.61 -11.75
N LEU A 53 4.93 9.07 -11.44
CA LEU A 53 4.47 10.41 -11.84
C LEU A 53 5.20 11.53 -11.11
N LEU A 54 5.47 11.38 -9.81
CA LEU A 54 6.26 12.36 -9.06
C LEU A 54 7.68 12.43 -9.58
N ARG A 55 8.27 11.30 -10.02
CA ARG A 55 9.58 11.27 -10.66
C ARG A 55 9.55 11.99 -12.00
N ILE A 56 8.58 11.71 -12.85
CA ILE A 56 8.36 12.43 -14.12
C ILE A 56 8.14 13.92 -13.87
N LEU A 57 7.30 14.30 -12.91
CA LEU A 57 7.07 15.70 -12.54
C LEU A 57 8.36 16.35 -12.02
N THR A 58 9.17 15.61 -11.26
CA THR A 58 10.48 16.08 -10.81
C THR A 58 11.39 16.29 -12.00
N ASP A 59 11.45 15.34 -12.94
CA ASP A 59 12.24 15.45 -14.16
C ASP A 59 11.77 16.61 -15.05
N ASP A 60 10.46 16.85 -15.18
CA ASP A 60 9.88 18.01 -15.86
C ASP A 60 10.27 19.32 -15.19
N VAL A 61 10.20 19.38 -13.86
CA VAL A 61 10.61 20.57 -13.10
C VAL A 61 12.11 20.80 -13.27
N LEU A 62 12.93 19.75 -13.23
CA LEU A 62 14.38 19.88 -13.42
C LEU A 62 14.74 20.24 -14.86
N ALA A 63 13.99 19.75 -15.86
CA ALA A 63 14.18 20.08 -17.27
C ALA A 63 13.71 21.51 -17.60
N SER A 64 12.60 21.93 -17.01
CA SER A 64 12.04 23.29 -17.16
C SER A 64 12.88 24.33 -16.42
N TYR A 65 13.55 23.92 -15.34
CA TYR A 65 14.42 24.75 -14.53
C TYR A 65 15.81 24.10 -14.41
N PRO A 66 16.63 24.09 -15.49
CA PRO A 66 17.92 23.41 -15.52
C PRO A 66 18.87 23.89 -14.41
N GLY A 67 18.73 25.16 -13.99
CA GLY A 67 19.49 25.71 -12.85
C GLY A 67 19.25 24.98 -11.53
N ILE A 68 18.08 24.34 -11.32
CA ILE A 68 17.81 23.51 -10.12
C ILE A 68 18.54 22.17 -10.23
N GLY A 69 18.48 21.52 -11.40
CA GLY A 69 19.19 20.25 -11.65
C GLY A 69 20.70 20.40 -11.53
N GLU A 70 21.27 21.43 -12.15
CA GLU A 70 22.70 21.77 -12.01
C GLU A 70 23.09 22.07 -10.57
N ASN A 71 22.20 22.71 -9.80
CA ASN A 71 22.44 22.99 -8.39
C ASN A 71 22.48 21.71 -7.55
N ILE A 72 21.53 20.79 -7.74
CA ILE A 72 21.48 19.50 -7.04
C ILE A 72 22.71 18.66 -7.40
N ALA A 73 23.03 18.51 -8.68
CA ALA A 73 24.20 17.76 -9.13
C ALA A 73 25.50 18.32 -8.56
N ARG A 74 25.67 19.65 -8.56
CA ARG A 74 26.82 20.32 -7.95
C ARG A 74 26.92 20.09 -6.44
N ARG A 75 25.79 20.11 -5.73
CA ARG A 75 25.77 19.82 -4.28
C ARG A 75 26.14 18.37 -3.98
N GLU A 76 25.67 17.44 -4.81
CA GLU A 76 26.02 16.02 -4.72
C GLU A 76 27.51 15.78 -4.99
N GLU A 77 28.05 16.42 -6.04
CA GLU A 77 29.48 16.38 -6.36
C GLU A 77 30.33 16.93 -5.20
N GLU A 78 29.98 18.11 -4.68
CA GLU A 78 30.66 18.72 -3.52
C GLU A 78 30.60 17.81 -2.28
N MET A 79 29.45 17.16 -2.03
CA MET A 79 29.30 16.18 -0.95
C MET A 79 30.16 14.93 -1.14
N LEU A 80 30.24 14.40 -2.36
CA LEU A 80 31.07 13.25 -2.69
C LEU A 80 32.55 13.57 -2.56
N GLU A 81 32.99 14.76 -2.96
CA GLU A 81 34.35 15.23 -2.76
C GLU A 81 34.72 15.33 -1.27
N LEU A 82 33.85 15.91 -0.45
CA LEU A 82 34.04 16.00 1.00
C LEU A 82 34.11 14.61 1.65
N LEU A 83 33.27 13.66 1.21
CA LEU A 83 33.29 12.28 1.70
C LEU A 83 34.58 11.55 1.29
N LYS A 84 35.05 11.74 0.05
CA LYS A 84 36.33 11.20 -0.44
C LYS A 84 37.49 11.75 0.38
N ALA A 85 37.51 13.06 0.64
CA ALA A 85 38.53 13.71 1.46
C ALA A 85 38.56 13.16 2.90
N LYS A 86 37.38 12.96 3.51
CA LYS A 86 37.24 12.32 4.82
C LYS A 86 37.80 10.90 4.83
N LYS A 87 37.36 10.04 3.91
CA LYS A 87 37.83 8.64 3.82
C LYS A 87 39.34 8.56 3.60
N ALA A 88 39.90 9.45 2.76
CA ALA A 88 41.34 9.53 2.52
C ALA A 88 42.10 9.93 3.79
N ALA A 89 41.60 10.92 4.54
CA ALA A 89 42.20 11.35 5.80
C ALA A 89 42.10 10.27 6.89
N ASP A 90 40.97 9.57 7.01
CA ASP A 90 40.78 8.45 7.93
C ASP A 90 41.73 7.28 7.62
N SER A 91 41.85 6.93 6.34
CA SER A 91 42.77 5.86 5.90
C SER A 91 44.23 6.23 6.20
N LYS A 92 44.62 7.48 5.92
CA LYS A 92 45.96 7.99 6.25
C LYS A 92 46.20 7.97 7.77
N PHE A 93 45.23 8.42 8.56
CA PHE A 93 45.33 8.38 10.01
C PHE A 93 45.47 6.95 10.54
N ARG A 94 44.67 5.99 10.07
CA ARG A 94 44.79 4.57 10.47
C ARG A 94 46.16 3.97 10.13
N LYS A 95 46.69 4.25 8.93
CA LYS A 95 48.02 3.77 8.52
C LYS A 95 49.13 4.36 9.39
N VAL A 96 49.10 5.68 9.61
CA VAL A 96 50.10 6.37 10.44
C VAL A 96 49.97 5.93 11.91
N ARG A 97 48.74 5.73 12.40
CA ARG A 97 48.48 5.20 13.73
C ARG A 97 49.03 3.79 13.90
N LEU A 98 48.82 2.88 12.94
CA LEU A 98 49.38 1.53 12.99
C LEU A 98 50.91 1.56 12.97
N ALA A 99 51.51 2.42 12.14
CA ALA A 99 52.96 2.60 12.08
C ALA A 99 53.55 3.24 13.35
N PHE A 100 52.75 4.03 14.09
CA PHE A 100 53.15 4.70 15.32
C PHE A 100 52.93 3.85 16.59
N GLU A 101 51.72 3.29 16.76
CA GLU A 101 51.30 2.51 17.93
C GLU A 101 51.67 1.02 17.83
N GLY A 102 51.87 0.51 16.61
CA GLY A 102 52.06 -0.91 16.33
C GLY A 102 50.75 -1.71 16.26
N PRO A 103 50.81 -2.98 15.84
CA PRO A 103 49.64 -3.86 15.87
C PRO A 103 49.15 -4.00 17.32
N LYS A 104 47.89 -3.67 17.59
CA LYS A 104 47.30 -3.94 18.90
C LYS A 104 47.37 -5.45 19.13
N LYS A 105 48.16 -5.88 20.12
CA LYS A 105 48.18 -7.29 20.53
C LYS A 105 46.74 -7.68 20.87
N LEU A 106 46.16 -8.59 20.10
CA LEU A 106 44.91 -9.24 20.43
C LEU A 106 45.09 -9.81 21.85
N GLN A 107 44.41 -9.22 22.82
CA GLN A 107 44.39 -9.76 24.17
C GLN A 107 43.75 -11.14 24.08
N LYS A 108 44.59 -12.18 24.14
CA LYS A 108 44.17 -13.56 24.31
C LYS A 108 43.38 -13.58 25.61
N LYS A 109 42.04 -13.66 25.53
CA LYS A 109 41.16 -13.79 26.69
C LYS A 109 41.67 -14.98 27.51
N ALA A 110 42.28 -14.67 28.66
CA ALA A 110 42.66 -15.68 29.63
C ALA A 110 41.36 -16.26 30.19
N SER A 111 41.24 -17.58 30.10
CA SER A 111 40.21 -18.39 30.73
C SER A 111 40.12 -18.06 32.23
N GLU A 112 38.98 -17.53 32.66
CA GLU A 112 38.62 -17.42 34.08
C GLU A 112 38.43 -18.82 34.67
N ALA A 113 39.23 -19.15 35.68
CA ALA A 113 38.93 -20.19 36.65
C ALA A 113 38.27 -19.53 37.89
N PRO A 114 37.32 -20.21 38.57
CA PRO A 114 36.53 -19.61 39.63
C PRO A 114 37.32 -19.47 40.96
N PRO A 115 37.05 -18.43 41.78
CA PRO A 115 37.75 -18.24 43.04
C PRO A 115 37.07 -19.02 44.17
N ASN A 116 37.87 -19.72 44.98
CA ASN A 116 37.42 -20.25 46.25
C ASN A 116 38.41 -19.84 47.36
N GLY A 117 37.96 -18.91 48.20
CA GLY A 117 38.10 -18.95 49.66
C GLY A 117 39.46 -18.67 50.34
N SER A 118 39.40 -17.70 51.27
CA SER A 118 40.04 -17.70 52.61
C SER A 118 41.21 -16.74 52.87
N ASN A 119 40.85 -15.56 53.42
CA ASN A 119 41.41 -14.91 54.62
C ASN A 119 42.84 -15.26 55.09
N THR A 120 43.71 -14.24 55.20
CA THR A 120 44.21 -13.73 56.50
C THR A 120 45.04 -12.44 56.37
N ASN A 121 44.88 -11.57 57.38
CA ASN A 121 45.62 -10.34 57.65
C ASN A 121 47.14 -10.51 57.71
N GLY A 122 47.89 -9.46 57.36
CA GLY A 122 49.29 -9.38 57.74
C GLY A 122 50.05 -8.23 57.10
N ASN A 123 50.29 -7.20 57.91
CA ASN A 123 51.16 -6.06 57.67
C ASN A 123 52.61 -6.47 57.28
N THR A 124 53.40 -5.47 56.88
CA THR A 124 54.88 -5.35 56.99
C THR A 124 55.69 -5.39 55.68
N THR A 125 56.26 -4.22 55.41
CA THR A 125 57.49 -3.89 54.68
C THR A 125 58.61 -4.93 54.75
N GLY A 126 59.37 -5.07 53.66
CA GLY A 126 60.72 -5.62 53.72
C GLY A 126 61.22 -6.11 52.37
N GLU A 127 62.26 -5.44 51.87
CA GLU A 127 63.19 -5.93 50.85
C GLU A 127 63.57 -7.39 51.12
N GLN A 128 63.65 -8.22 50.07
CA GLN A 128 64.84 -9.03 49.81
C GLN A 128 64.75 -9.75 48.45
N ASN A 129 65.91 -9.74 47.80
CA ASN A 129 66.32 -10.56 46.67
C ASN A 129 65.86 -12.01 46.75
N LEU A 130 65.50 -12.58 45.59
CA LEU A 130 65.90 -13.94 45.24
C LEU A 130 65.91 -14.10 43.71
N GLU A 131 67.13 -14.30 43.21
CA GLU A 131 67.45 -14.83 41.90
C GLU A 131 66.87 -16.25 41.73
N GLY A 132 66.55 -16.62 40.49
CA GLY A 132 66.66 -18.01 40.08
C GLY A 132 65.59 -18.54 39.14
N SER A 133 65.99 -18.65 37.87
CA SER A 133 65.69 -19.78 36.97
C SER A 133 64.47 -19.72 36.04
N ASN A 134 64.70 -19.06 34.91
CA ASN A 134 64.85 -19.72 33.59
C ASN A 134 63.69 -20.58 33.04
N SER A 135 62.86 -19.98 32.17
CA SER A 135 62.35 -20.66 30.97
C SER A 135 61.75 -19.66 29.96
N ASN A 136 62.36 -19.57 28.78
CA ASN A 136 61.86 -19.00 27.52
C ASN A 136 61.38 -17.55 27.55
N ALA A 137 62.35 -16.64 27.67
CA ALA A 137 62.20 -15.27 27.20
C ALA A 137 62.05 -15.28 25.67
N VAL A 138 60.79 -15.33 25.19
CA VAL A 138 60.45 -14.82 23.86
C VAL A 138 60.80 -13.34 23.91
N VAL A 139 61.94 -12.98 23.31
CA VAL A 139 62.33 -11.59 23.07
C VAL A 139 61.21 -10.97 22.27
N THR A 140 60.24 -10.35 22.94
CA THR A 140 59.24 -9.52 22.29
C THR A 140 60.01 -8.32 21.77
N GLU A 141 60.43 -8.40 20.51
CA GLU A 141 61.00 -7.27 19.79
C GLU A 141 60.10 -6.06 20.04
N VAL A 142 60.63 -5.09 20.78
CA VAL A 142 59.94 -3.85 21.09
C VAL A 142 59.66 -3.19 19.75
N PHE A 143 58.38 -3.11 19.38
CA PHE A 143 57.94 -2.51 18.13
C PHE A 143 58.53 -1.10 18.03
N LYS A 144 59.42 -0.90 17.05
CA LYS A 144 60.00 0.41 16.77
C LYS A 144 59.03 1.15 15.85
N PRO A 145 58.45 2.28 16.29
CA PRO A 145 57.54 3.06 15.46
C PRO A 145 58.21 3.43 14.13
N THR A 146 57.57 3.09 13.03
CA THR A 146 58.03 3.45 11.67
C THR A 146 57.52 4.83 11.24
N ALA A 147 56.56 5.41 11.97
CA ALA A 147 56.12 6.79 11.79
C ALA A 147 56.60 7.69 12.94
N THR A 148 56.93 8.93 12.62
CA THR A 148 57.33 9.94 13.62
C THR A 148 56.13 10.55 14.34
N LYS A 149 56.32 11.06 15.56
CA LYS A 149 55.27 11.75 16.33
C LYS A 149 54.66 12.94 15.57
N LYS A 150 55.48 13.68 14.80
CA LYS A 150 55.02 14.81 13.97
C LYS A 150 54.09 14.36 12.84
N GLU A 151 54.38 13.23 12.20
CA GLU A 151 53.52 12.65 11.15
C GLU A 151 52.19 12.18 11.73
N PHE A 152 52.20 11.59 12.93
CA PHE A 152 50.98 11.21 13.64
C PHE A 152 50.09 12.40 13.99
N GLU A 153 50.66 13.45 14.59
CA GLU A 153 49.93 14.69 14.91
C GLU A 153 49.41 15.39 13.65
N SER A 154 50.20 15.41 12.57
CA SER A 154 49.78 15.97 11.27
C SER A 154 48.61 15.19 10.68
N ALA A 155 48.66 13.86 10.70
CA ALA A 155 47.57 13.00 10.22
C ALA A 155 46.29 13.17 11.06
N SER A 156 46.42 13.31 12.38
CA SER A 156 45.28 13.56 13.27
C SER A 156 44.61 14.92 13.00
N ARG A 157 45.39 16.00 12.82
CA ARG A 157 44.83 17.32 12.45
C ARG A 157 44.16 17.30 11.08
N ALA A 158 44.74 16.59 10.10
CA ALA A 158 44.15 16.45 8.77
C ALA A 158 42.82 15.67 8.82
N GLN A 159 42.74 14.63 9.64
CA GLN A 159 41.51 13.88 9.90
C GLN A 159 40.42 14.76 10.50
N LEU A 160 40.74 15.51 11.56
CA LEU A 160 39.79 16.39 12.23
C LEU A 160 39.27 17.49 11.29
N LYS A 161 40.17 18.12 10.51
CA LYS A 161 39.80 19.12 9.50
C LYS A 161 38.89 18.54 8.41
N ALA A 162 39.16 17.31 7.95
CA ALA A 162 38.33 16.66 6.94
C ALA A 162 36.96 16.24 7.49
N ASN A 163 36.89 15.80 8.76
CA ASN A 163 35.63 15.53 9.45
C ASN A 163 34.79 16.79 9.64
N ASP A 164 35.39 17.88 10.11
CA ASP A 164 34.69 19.17 10.27
C ASP A 164 34.18 19.71 8.93
N ALA A 165 34.98 19.62 7.87
CA ALA A 165 34.57 20.02 6.53
C ALA A 165 33.41 19.16 6.00
N TYR A 166 33.46 17.84 6.22
CA TYR A 166 32.39 16.92 5.84
C TYR A 166 31.10 17.18 6.64
N GLU A 167 31.18 17.39 7.95
CA GLU A 167 30.00 17.73 8.76
C GLU A 167 29.40 19.07 8.35
N LYS A 168 30.24 20.08 8.08
CA LYS A 168 29.79 21.37 7.56
C LYS A 168 29.14 21.21 6.19
N GLY A 169 29.68 20.33 5.35
CA GLY A 169 29.10 19.89 4.08
C GLY A 169 27.72 19.29 4.28
N ILE A 170 27.56 18.29 5.16
CA ILE A 170 26.26 17.70 5.48
C ILE A 170 25.26 18.79 5.90
N ARG A 171 25.65 19.68 6.81
CA ARG A 171 24.75 20.73 7.32
C ARG A 171 24.33 21.74 6.24
N ARG A 172 25.16 21.95 5.22
CA ARG A 172 24.94 22.94 4.14
C ARG A 172 24.31 22.34 2.89
N LEU A 173 24.64 21.09 2.57
CA LEU A 173 24.35 20.44 1.29
C LEU A 173 23.26 19.37 1.41
N VAL A 174 23.05 18.78 2.59
CA VAL A 174 21.99 17.78 2.82
C VAL A 174 20.73 18.48 3.35
N ALA A 175 19.59 18.12 2.76
CA ALA A 175 18.27 18.57 3.17
C ALA A 175 18.03 18.30 4.67
N ARG A 176 17.77 19.35 5.45
CA ARG A 176 17.15 19.17 6.77
C ARG A 176 15.65 19.00 6.56
N THR A 177 15.13 17.81 6.85
CA THR A 177 13.69 17.53 6.87
C THR A 177 13.11 17.65 8.29
N GLU A 178 13.96 17.77 9.30
CA GLU A 178 13.55 17.92 10.69
C GLU A 178 13.18 19.38 11.01
N PRO A 179 12.07 19.60 11.73
CA PRO A 179 11.69 20.92 12.20
C PRO A 179 12.72 21.45 13.21
N ILE A 180 13.07 22.72 13.07
CA ILE A 180 13.97 23.49 13.95
C ILE A 180 13.36 23.63 15.34
N GLY A 181 12.03 23.76 15.40
CA GLY A 181 11.29 23.86 16.65
C GLY A 181 9.82 24.20 16.41
N PHE A 182 9.10 24.38 17.52
CA PHE A 182 7.69 24.71 17.58
C PHE A 182 7.50 26.01 18.34
N ASP A 183 6.44 26.75 18.04
CA ASP A 183 6.02 27.87 18.87
C ASP A 183 5.39 27.41 20.20
N ARG A 184 5.05 28.37 21.07
CA ARG A 184 4.46 28.10 22.40
C ARG A 184 3.22 27.22 22.35
N ASN A 185 2.39 27.42 21.33
CA ASN A 185 1.04 26.89 21.24
C ASN A 185 0.93 25.71 20.27
N ASN A 186 2.05 25.27 19.67
CA ASN A 186 2.08 24.31 18.55
C ASN A 186 1.25 24.79 17.34
N ASN A 187 1.03 26.09 17.24
CA ASN A 187 0.39 26.74 16.12
C ASN A 187 1.39 27.01 14.99
N ALA A 188 2.69 26.88 15.18
CA ALA A 188 3.65 27.01 14.10
C ALA A 188 4.81 26.00 14.21
N VAL A 189 5.17 25.42 13.07
CA VAL A 189 6.34 24.54 12.90
C VAL A 189 7.37 25.26 12.04
N TYR A 190 8.59 25.35 12.54
CA TYR A 190 9.68 26.06 11.85
C TYR A 190 10.58 25.04 11.16
N CYS A 191 10.69 25.12 9.84
CA CYS A 191 11.43 24.15 9.05
C CYS A 191 12.46 24.85 8.15
N PHE A 192 13.63 24.23 8.00
CA PHE A 192 14.48 24.50 6.83
C PHE A 192 13.99 23.65 5.69
N ARG A 193 14.01 24.20 4.47
CA ARG A 193 13.83 23.38 3.28
C ARG A 193 15.02 23.62 2.36
N HIS A 194 15.95 22.67 2.36
CA HIS A 194 17.15 22.58 1.49
C HIS A 194 18.12 23.77 1.45
N ASP A 195 17.74 24.95 1.94
CA ASP A 195 18.45 26.20 1.79
C ASP A 195 18.56 26.90 3.17
N PRO A 196 19.77 27.09 3.72
CA PRO A 196 19.95 27.85 4.95
C PRO A 196 19.62 29.35 4.78
N GLU A 197 19.43 29.83 3.54
CA GLU A 197 19.06 31.22 3.23
C GLU A 197 17.54 31.47 3.32
N ILE A 198 16.73 30.42 3.56
CA ILE A 198 15.27 30.51 3.61
C ILE A 198 14.73 29.75 4.83
N LEU A 199 13.99 30.46 5.70
CA LEU A 199 13.27 29.87 6.82
C LEU A 199 11.77 29.74 6.46
N TYR A 200 11.24 28.52 6.49
CA TYR A 200 9.82 28.25 6.28
C TYR A 200 9.09 28.12 7.63
N VAL A 201 7.91 28.71 7.72
CA VAL A 201 7.05 28.66 8.90
C VAL A 201 5.70 28.06 8.49
N GLU A 202 5.40 26.86 8.94
CA GLU A 202 4.09 26.23 8.80
C GLU A 202 3.20 26.66 9.96
N GLU A 203 2.34 27.65 9.75
CA GLU A 203 1.35 28.09 10.73
C GLU A 203 0.09 27.22 10.63
N ARG A 204 -0.19 26.46 11.69
CA ARG A 204 -1.45 25.77 11.97
C ARG A 204 -2.44 26.77 12.55
N ARG A 205 -3.41 27.17 11.75
CA ARG A 205 -4.49 28.05 12.19
C ARG A 205 -5.64 27.21 12.74
N PRO A 206 -6.19 27.59 13.90
CA PRO A 206 -7.44 27.00 14.36
C PRO A 206 -8.55 27.27 13.34
N PRO A 207 -9.58 26.42 13.26
CA PRO A 207 -10.69 26.63 12.37
C PRO A 207 -11.35 27.99 12.63
N VAL A 208 -11.44 28.83 11.59
CA VAL A 208 -11.96 30.21 11.70
C VAL A 208 -13.47 30.22 11.93
N ASN A 209 -14.17 29.16 11.52
CA ASN A 209 -15.62 29.05 11.64
C ASN A 209 -16.00 28.38 12.97
N ALA A 210 -16.95 28.99 13.68
CA ALA A 210 -17.53 28.41 14.90
C ALA A 210 -18.18 27.03 14.68
N LEU A 211 -18.56 26.71 13.44
CA LEU A 211 -19.08 25.40 13.04
C LEU A 211 -18.01 24.31 12.97
N ASP A 212 -16.78 24.67 12.59
CA ASP A 212 -15.68 23.69 12.51
C ASP A 212 -15.17 23.36 13.94
N ASN A 213 -15.27 24.31 14.87
CA ASN A 213 -14.93 24.11 16.28
C ASN A 213 -15.96 23.26 17.05
N SER A 214 -17.14 22.99 16.48
CA SER A 214 -18.15 22.12 17.11
C SER A 214 -18.02 20.65 16.69
N LEU A 215 -17.18 20.35 15.69
CA LEU A 215 -16.83 18.99 15.33
C LEU A 215 -15.85 18.39 16.35
N PRO A 216 -15.91 17.07 16.64
CA PRO A 216 -14.90 16.40 17.43
C PRO A 216 -13.49 16.65 16.85
N GLU A 217 -12.47 16.75 17.70
CA GLU A 217 -11.09 17.13 17.34
C GLU A 217 -10.52 16.33 16.15
N GLU A 218 -10.92 15.07 16.03
CA GLU A 218 -10.59 14.13 14.95
C GLU A 218 -11.06 14.57 13.55
N PHE A 219 -12.11 15.39 13.49
CA PHE A 219 -12.74 15.89 12.25
C PHE A 219 -12.50 17.38 12.02
N GLN A 220 -11.72 18.03 12.88
CA GLN A 220 -11.36 19.43 12.68
C GLN A 220 -10.22 19.54 11.67
N PHE A 221 -10.50 20.09 10.49
CA PHE A 221 -9.47 20.35 9.49
C PHE A 221 -8.59 21.52 9.95
N GLN A 222 -7.39 21.20 10.44
CA GLN A 222 -6.38 22.21 10.73
C GLN A 222 -5.95 22.89 9.42
N ARG A 223 -6.30 24.17 9.27
CA ARG A 223 -5.81 24.96 8.15
C ARG A 223 -4.32 25.23 8.35
N ARG A 224 -3.52 24.87 7.36
CA ARG A 224 -2.07 25.12 7.35
C ARG A 224 -1.77 26.25 6.38
N SER A 225 -1.08 27.28 6.84
CA SER A 225 -0.51 28.33 5.99
C SER A 225 1.01 28.30 6.08
N TRP A 226 1.68 28.47 4.95
CA TRP A 226 3.14 28.51 4.88
C TRP A 226 3.61 29.96 4.71
N HIS A 227 4.55 30.38 5.55
CA HIS A 227 5.23 31.67 5.45
C HIS A 227 6.71 31.45 5.17
N VAL A 228 7.30 32.39 4.43
CA VAL A 228 8.70 32.33 4.01
C VAL A 228 9.42 33.56 4.55
N ILE A 229 10.54 33.33 5.24
CA ILE A 229 11.44 34.36 5.76
C ILE A 229 12.78 34.21 5.02
N GLU A 230 13.00 35.08 4.05
CA GLU A 230 14.16 35.05 3.15
C GLU A 230 15.16 36.20 3.40
N THR A 231 14.75 37.23 4.14
CA THR A 231 15.58 38.43 4.38
C THR A 231 16.02 38.56 5.83
N THR A 232 17.19 39.17 6.03
CA THR A 232 17.69 39.51 7.37
C THR A 232 16.74 40.41 8.15
N SER A 233 16.09 41.37 7.51
CA SER A 233 15.15 42.29 8.18
C SER A 233 13.89 41.59 8.68
N LEU A 234 13.31 40.69 7.88
CA LEU A 234 12.16 39.89 8.28
C LEU A 234 12.52 38.91 9.40
N PHE A 235 13.71 38.32 9.34
CA PHE A 235 14.22 37.44 10.39
C PHE A 235 14.50 38.18 11.69
N ASP A 236 15.08 39.37 11.64
CA ASP A 236 15.33 40.20 12.83
C ASP A 236 14.00 40.64 13.46
N SER A 237 13.02 41.05 12.65
CA SER A 237 11.67 41.36 13.13
C SER A 237 10.98 40.14 13.76
N PHE A 238 11.17 38.97 13.17
CA PHE A 238 10.59 37.72 13.66
C PHE A 238 11.24 37.28 14.96
N THR A 239 12.58 37.22 15.03
CA THR A 239 13.30 36.84 16.25
C THR A 239 13.03 37.78 17.41
N ALA A 240 12.82 39.08 17.14
CA ALA A 240 12.40 40.05 18.15
C ALA A 240 10.96 39.83 18.66
N SER A 241 10.12 39.11 17.91
CA SER A 241 8.74 38.78 18.30
C SER A 241 8.62 37.54 19.20
N LEU A 242 9.71 36.75 19.34
CA LEU A 242 9.73 35.55 20.18
C LEU A 242 9.77 35.92 21.67
N ASP A 243 8.87 35.34 22.47
CA ASP A 243 8.88 35.52 23.92
C ASP A 243 9.94 34.62 24.58
N ILE A 244 11.18 35.11 24.64
CA ILE A 244 12.35 34.43 25.23
C ILE A 244 12.18 34.02 26.71
N ARG A 245 11.10 34.44 27.38
CA ARG A 245 10.77 33.96 28.74
C ARG A 245 10.18 32.55 28.72
N GLY A 246 9.61 32.12 27.58
CA GLY A 246 9.10 30.77 27.38
C GLY A 246 10.24 29.81 27.04
N LYS A 247 10.30 28.66 27.72
CA LYS A 247 11.39 27.68 27.52
C LYS A 247 11.48 27.19 26.07
N ARG A 248 10.34 26.98 25.40
CA ARG A 248 10.29 26.47 24.03
C ARG A 248 10.73 27.52 23.01
N GLU A 249 10.28 28.76 23.18
CA GLU A 249 10.65 29.88 22.34
C GLU A 249 12.10 30.28 22.57
N GLN A 250 12.61 30.12 23.80
CA GLN A 250 14.02 30.24 24.12
C GLN A 250 14.84 29.15 23.43
N ASP A 251 14.41 27.89 23.46
CA ASP A 251 15.08 26.79 22.76
C ASP A 251 15.09 27.03 21.23
N LEU A 252 13.99 27.55 20.67
CA LEU A 252 13.89 27.95 19.26
C LEU A 252 14.80 29.14 18.94
N TYR A 253 14.80 30.17 19.80
CA TYR A 253 15.67 31.34 19.69
C TYR A 253 17.14 30.95 19.73
N ASP A 254 17.54 30.09 20.67
CA ASP A 254 18.89 29.57 20.82
C ASP A 254 19.28 28.64 19.66
N SER A 255 18.32 27.89 19.10
CA SER A 255 18.55 27.07 17.91
C SER A 255 18.76 27.92 16.64
N MET A 256 18.09 29.07 16.53
CA MET A 256 18.20 29.98 15.38
C MET A 256 19.39 30.95 15.49
N LEU A 257 19.68 31.47 16.67
CA LEU A 257 20.76 32.47 16.87
C LEU A 257 22.05 31.85 17.41
N GLY A 258 21.99 30.60 17.90
CA GLY A 258 23.07 29.95 18.63
C GLY A 258 23.16 30.47 20.07
N PRO A 259 23.88 29.77 20.97
CA PRO A 259 24.12 30.25 22.33
C PRO A 259 24.80 31.63 22.31
N SER A 260 24.55 32.46 23.31
CA SER A 260 25.10 33.83 23.38
C SER A 260 26.62 33.84 23.17
N GLY A 261 27.08 34.32 22.02
CA GLY A 261 28.49 34.32 21.59
C GLY A 261 28.85 33.32 20.48
N ALA A 262 27.92 32.50 20.00
CA ALA A 262 28.13 31.60 18.87
C ALA A 262 28.33 32.37 17.55
N GLN A 263 29.42 32.07 16.84
CA GLN A 263 29.69 32.65 15.51
C GLN A 263 28.77 32.10 14.39
N GLN A 264 27.78 31.27 14.70
CA GLN A 264 26.95 30.54 13.72
C GLN A 264 25.47 30.90 13.84
N SER A 265 25.13 32.19 13.99
CA SER A 265 23.73 32.63 13.91
C SER A 265 23.18 32.42 12.49
N LEU A 266 21.97 31.89 12.38
CA LEU A 266 21.29 31.66 11.11
C LEU A 266 21.17 32.92 10.24
N ARG A 267 21.11 34.08 10.91
CA ARG A 267 21.17 35.42 10.33
C ARG A 267 22.26 35.63 9.27
N ARG A 268 23.38 34.92 9.36
CA ARG A 268 24.51 35.06 8.42
C ARG A 268 24.26 34.42 7.06
N TYR A 269 23.26 33.55 6.96
CA TYR A 269 22.91 32.84 5.73
C TYR A 269 21.76 33.53 4.99
N LEU A 270 20.90 34.29 5.68
CA LEU A 270 19.79 34.99 5.03
C LEU A 270 20.26 36.14 4.13
N ASN A 271 19.46 36.46 3.11
CA ASN A 271 19.76 37.54 2.19
C ASN A 271 19.73 38.89 2.92
N ASP A 272 20.84 39.62 2.85
CA ASP A 272 20.98 40.93 3.46
C ASP A 272 20.30 41.98 2.57
N ASP A 273 18.99 42.15 2.79
CA ASP A 273 18.17 43.09 2.05
C ASP A 273 18.58 44.54 2.29
N VAL A 274 19.25 44.83 3.41
CA VAL A 274 19.82 46.16 3.70
C VAL A 274 21.02 46.41 2.80
N LYS A 275 21.90 45.41 2.64
CA LYS A 275 23.02 45.47 1.70
C LYS A 275 22.54 45.52 0.25
N ALA A 276 21.54 44.73 -0.14
CA ALA A 276 20.96 44.79 -1.48
C ALA A 276 20.30 46.16 -1.77
N LYS A 277 19.59 46.75 -0.80
CA LYS A 277 19.06 48.12 -0.89
C LYS A 277 20.19 49.16 -0.97
N ALA A 278 21.28 48.96 -0.24
CA ALA A 278 22.46 49.83 -0.32
C ALA A 278 23.13 49.75 -1.70
N GLU A 279 23.31 48.55 -2.25
CA GLU A 279 23.88 48.33 -3.58
C GLU A 279 23.00 48.89 -4.69
N THR A 280 21.69 48.69 -4.64
CA THR A 280 20.74 49.30 -5.60
C THR A 280 20.73 50.83 -5.50
N SER A 281 20.83 51.38 -4.29
CA SER A 281 20.97 52.83 -4.10
C SER A 281 22.31 53.36 -4.64
N SER A 282 23.40 52.61 -4.49
CA SER A 282 24.72 52.93 -5.04
C SER A 282 24.69 52.90 -6.57
N LYS A 283 24.09 51.86 -7.15
CA LYS A 283 23.88 51.73 -8.59
C LYS A 283 23.01 52.85 -9.16
N LYS A 284 21.98 53.27 -8.43
CA LYS A 284 21.15 54.43 -8.82
C LYS A 284 21.96 55.72 -8.80
N ARG A 285 22.79 55.95 -7.78
CA ARG A 285 23.70 57.10 -7.71
C ARG A 285 24.74 57.09 -8.84
N GLU A 286 25.25 55.92 -9.20
CA GLU A 286 26.18 55.73 -10.32
C GLU A 286 25.50 56.05 -11.66
N LYS A 287 24.27 55.54 -11.89
CA LYS A 287 23.45 55.91 -13.06
C LYS A 287 23.20 57.41 -13.12
N GLU A 288 22.79 58.03 -12.01
CA GLU A 288 22.58 59.48 -11.94
C GLU A 288 23.88 60.26 -12.20
N SER A 289 25.04 59.76 -11.75
CA SER A 289 26.35 60.35 -12.03
C SER A 289 26.72 60.25 -13.51
N LEU A 290 26.49 59.11 -14.15
CA LEU A 290 26.71 58.92 -15.58
C LEU A 290 25.77 59.79 -16.43
N GLN A 291 24.49 59.90 -16.04
CA GLN A 291 23.53 60.80 -16.69
C GLN A 291 23.96 62.27 -16.59
N LYS A 292 24.45 62.71 -15.43
CA LYS A 292 25.01 64.06 -15.27
C LYS A 292 26.26 64.28 -16.12
N ARG A 293 27.18 63.30 -16.19
CA ARG A 293 28.37 63.37 -17.06
C ARG A 293 27.96 63.46 -18.53
N LEU A 294 26.94 62.73 -18.94
CA LEU A 294 26.40 62.73 -20.29
C LEU A 294 25.80 64.09 -20.64
N GLU A 295 25.04 64.70 -19.73
CA GLU A 295 24.48 66.04 -19.90
C GLU A 295 25.58 67.11 -20.03
N VAL A 296 26.60 67.06 -19.16
CA VAL A 296 27.77 67.95 -19.26
C VAL A 296 28.54 67.75 -20.57
N ALA A 297 28.74 66.51 -21.01
CA ALA A 297 29.38 66.20 -22.28
C ALA A 297 28.58 66.72 -23.48
N ARG A 298 27.24 66.61 -23.45
CA ARG A 298 26.34 67.20 -24.47
C ARG A 298 26.48 68.72 -24.56
N VAL A 299 26.43 69.40 -23.42
CA VAL A 299 26.59 70.87 -23.37
C VAL A 299 27.96 71.28 -23.91
N LYS A 300 29.05 70.60 -23.54
CA LYS A 300 30.39 70.86 -24.09
C LYS A 300 30.48 70.66 -25.60
N CYS A 301 29.88 69.59 -26.13
CA CYS A 301 29.81 69.37 -27.57
C CYS A 301 29.06 70.50 -28.29
N ASP A 302 27.96 70.98 -27.72
CA ASP A 302 27.16 72.05 -28.33
C ASP A 302 27.84 73.42 -28.23
N GLU A 303 28.57 73.71 -27.15
CA GLU A 303 29.38 74.93 -27.01
C GLU A 303 30.58 74.96 -27.99
N GLU A 304 31.24 73.82 -28.22
CA GLU A 304 32.42 73.73 -29.08
C GLU A 304 32.08 73.66 -30.59
N LYS A 305 30.84 73.29 -30.96
CA LYS A 305 30.36 73.39 -32.37
C LYS A 305 30.43 74.81 -32.94
N GLY A 306 30.46 75.83 -32.08
CA GLY A 306 30.62 77.24 -32.48
C GLY A 306 32.06 77.73 -32.63
N ARG A 307 33.07 76.94 -32.21
CA ARG A 307 34.48 77.36 -32.19
C ARG A 307 35.26 76.78 -33.38
N ARG A 308 36.11 77.58 -34.04
CA ARG A 308 36.95 77.18 -35.20
C ARG A 308 38.01 76.11 -34.90
N SER A 309 38.11 75.62 -33.66
CA SER A 309 39.12 74.64 -33.24
C SER A 309 38.57 73.22 -33.33
N GLY A 310 38.73 72.58 -34.50
CA GLY A 310 38.23 71.21 -34.73
C GLY A 310 38.81 70.14 -33.78
N ARG A 311 39.95 70.41 -33.13
CA ARG A 311 40.54 69.46 -32.16
C ARG A 311 39.73 69.34 -30.87
N LEU A 312 39.24 70.45 -30.34
CA LEU A 312 38.47 70.43 -29.08
C LEU A 312 37.08 69.84 -29.30
N ALA A 313 36.44 70.16 -30.43
CA ALA A 313 35.19 69.53 -30.83
C ALA A 313 35.34 68.01 -30.97
N SER A 314 36.41 67.52 -31.60
CA SER A 314 36.65 66.07 -31.73
C SER A 314 36.88 65.37 -30.39
N GLN A 315 37.53 66.04 -29.42
CA GLN A 315 37.71 65.47 -28.07
C GLN A 315 36.40 65.41 -27.30
N ALA A 316 35.55 66.44 -27.41
CA ALA A 316 34.24 66.46 -26.78
C ALA A 316 33.32 65.36 -27.34
N GLU A 317 33.32 65.12 -28.65
CA GLU A 317 32.54 64.04 -29.29
C GLU A 317 32.99 62.65 -28.85
N VAL A 318 34.30 62.43 -28.68
CA VAL A 318 34.85 61.17 -28.17
C VAL A 318 34.46 60.95 -26.70
N GLU A 319 34.50 61.98 -25.86
CA GLU A 319 34.04 61.87 -24.47
C GLU A 319 32.53 61.57 -24.39
N LEU A 320 31.72 62.18 -25.26
CA LEU A 320 30.27 61.94 -25.32
C LEU A 320 29.96 60.50 -25.73
N ALA A 321 30.65 59.96 -26.73
CA ALA A 321 30.49 58.58 -27.16
C ALA A 321 30.91 57.59 -26.07
N ALA A 322 32.02 57.85 -25.37
CA ALA A 322 32.50 57.01 -24.27
C ALA A 322 31.49 56.95 -23.10
N VAL A 323 30.90 58.07 -22.71
CA VAL A 323 29.92 58.12 -21.62
C VAL A 323 28.59 57.45 -22.02
N GLN A 324 28.18 57.54 -23.30
CA GLN A 324 27.00 56.83 -23.80
C GLN A 324 27.19 55.31 -23.75
N GLN A 325 28.36 54.83 -24.17
CA GLN A 325 28.70 53.41 -24.11
C GLN A 325 28.75 52.90 -22.65
N GLU A 326 29.38 53.65 -21.73
CA GLU A 326 29.39 53.30 -20.29
C GLU A 326 27.96 53.16 -19.73
N LEU A 327 27.02 54.02 -20.15
CA LEU A 327 25.64 53.99 -19.70
C LEU A 327 24.85 52.80 -20.28
N GLU A 328 25.06 52.47 -21.56
CA GLU A 328 24.42 51.34 -22.23
C GLU A 328 24.91 49.99 -21.67
N GLU A 329 26.21 49.85 -21.42
CA GLU A 329 26.79 48.68 -20.75
C GLU A 329 26.27 48.53 -19.31
N PHE A 330 26.00 49.64 -18.62
CA PHE A 330 25.42 49.63 -17.28
C PHE A 330 23.94 49.21 -17.29
N GLU A 331 23.17 49.59 -18.31
CA GLU A 331 21.76 49.23 -18.47
C GLU A 331 21.57 47.77 -18.90
N GLN A 332 22.40 47.26 -19.81
CA GLN A 332 22.35 45.84 -20.22
C GLN A 332 22.66 44.88 -19.06
N LYS A 333 23.56 45.25 -18.14
CA LYS A 333 23.89 44.45 -16.95
C LYS A 333 22.78 44.44 -15.88
N GLN A 334 21.69 45.21 -16.05
CA GLN A 334 20.64 45.37 -15.04
C GLN A 334 19.24 44.86 -15.43
N LEU A 335 19.04 44.25 -16.60
CA LEU A 335 17.74 43.67 -16.95
C LEU A 335 17.42 42.45 -16.04
N PRO A 336 16.40 42.51 -15.16
CA PRO A 336 16.00 41.37 -14.36
C PRO A 336 15.35 40.29 -15.26
N PRO A 337 15.41 39.00 -14.88
CA PRO A 337 14.69 37.95 -15.58
C PRO A 337 13.18 38.24 -15.53
N VAL A 338 12.51 38.16 -16.67
CA VAL A 338 11.06 38.40 -16.80
C VAL A 338 10.31 37.35 -16.01
N VAL A 339 9.64 37.75 -14.93
CA VAL A 339 8.76 36.89 -14.14
C VAL A 339 7.36 36.91 -14.77
N HIS A 340 6.87 35.77 -15.26
CA HIS A 340 5.49 35.63 -15.72
C HIS A 340 4.53 35.46 -14.52
N GLU A 341 3.50 36.32 -14.43
CA GLU A 341 2.41 36.15 -13.46
C GLU A 341 1.54 34.95 -13.83
N VAL A 342 1.49 33.94 -12.96
CA VAL A 342 0.64 32.75 -13.12
C VAL A 342 -0.78 33.08 -12.64
N SER A 343 -1.78 32.69 -13.44
CA SER A 343 -3.21 32.91 -13.17
C SER A 343 -3.69 32.21 -11.89
N PHE A 344 -4.50 32.90 -11.09
CA PHE A 344 -5.09 32.38 -9.85
C PHE A 344 -6.01 31.17 -10.08
N GLU A 345 -6.73 31.13 -11.22
CA GLU A 345 -7.61 30.01 -11.53
C GLU A 345 -6.83 28.71 -11.80
N ASP A 346 -5.61 28.81 -12.36
CA ASP A 346 -4.73 27.66 -12.61
C ASP A 346 -4.04 27.21 -11.31
N LEU A 347 -3.66 28.16 -10.44
CA LEU A 347 -3.11 27.87 -9.11
C LEU A 347 -4.10 27.18 -8.17
N THR A 348 -5.40 27.42 -8.34
CA THR A 348 -6.45 26.87 -7.45
C THR A 348 -7.09 25.59 -7.99
N GLY A 349 -6.76 25.16 -9.21
CA GLY A 349 -7.36 23.96 -9.83
C GLY A 349 -8.86 24.11 -10.15
N LEU A 350 -9.42 25.32 -10.05
CA LEU A 350 -10.83 25.60 -10.33
C LEU A 350 -11.17 25.39 -11.81
N SER A 351 -10.20 25.59 -12.70
CA SER A 351 -10.32 25.26 -14.13
C SER A 351 -10.53 23.76 -14.34
N LEU A 352 -9.86 22.90 -13.54
CA LEU A 352 -9.98 21.45 -13.58
C LEU A 352 -11.36 20.98 -13.06
N LEU A 353 -11.81 21.50 -11.92
CA LEU A 353 -13.15 21.21 -11.36
C LEU A 353 -14.28 21.54 -12.34
N ARG A 354 -14.20 22.69 -13.02
CA ARG A 354 -15.19 23.08 -14.05
C ARG A 354 -15.15 22.17 -15.27
N SER A 355 -13.99 21.58 -15.58
CA SER A 355 -13.89 20.58 -16.66
C SER A 355 -14.54 19.24 -16.29
N TYR A 356 -14.55 18.86 -15.00
CA TYR A 356 -15.23 17.67 -14.49
C TYR A 356 -16.76 17.84 -14.35
N ASP A 357 -17.23 19.06 -14.08
CA ASP A 357 -18.67 19.37 -13.99
C ASP A 357 -19.33 19.69 -15.34
N ALA A 358 -18.54 19.79 -16.42
CA ALA A 358 -19.09 19.95 -17.76
C ALA A 358 -19.95 18.73 -18.09
N PRO A 359 -21.27 18.88 -18.35
CA PRO A 359 -22.14 17.74 -18.56
C PRO A 359 -21.68 16.98 -19.79
N GLU A 360 -21.21 15.74 -19.60
CA GLU A 360 -21.04 14.81 -20.72
C GLU A 360 -22.36 14.80 -21.49
N ARG A 361 -22.32 15.28 -22.74
CA ARG A 361 -23.47 15.31 -23.64
C ARG A 361 -24.10 13.93 -23.63
N ARG A 362 -25.37 13.84 -23.20
CA ARG A 362 -26.17 12.59 -23.12
C ARG A 362 -25.88 11.70 -24.34
N GLU A 363 -25.06 10.67 -24.14
CA GLU A 363 -24.69 9.72 -25.18
C GLU A 363 -25.91 8.85 -25.51
N THR A 364 -26.22 8.76 -26.81
CA THR A 364 -27.37 7.98 -27.30
C THR A 364 -27.14 6.47 -27.08
N ARG A 365 -28.22 5.68 -27.05
CA ARG A 365 -28.19 4.22 -26.79
C ARG A 365 -27.15 3.45 -27.63
N ARG A 366 -26.87 3.90 -28.86
CA ARG A 366 -25.82 3.32 -29.74
C ARG A 366 -24.39 3.51 -29.23
N ALA A 367 -24.10 4.61 -28.52
CA ALA A 367 -22.78 4.85 -27.93
C ALA A 367 -22.58 4.06 -26.62
N ARG A 368 -23.69 3.67 -25.95
CA ARG A 368 -23.65 2.82 -24.74
C ARG A 368 -23.26 1.38 -25.06
N GLU A 369 -23.73 0.84 -26.18
CA GLU A 369 -23.44 -0.52 -26.64
C GLU A 369 -22.01 -0.68 -27.20
N GLN A 370 -21.35 0.40 -27.65
CA GLN A 370 -19.94 0.37 -28.10
C GLN A 370 -18.91 0.46 -26.97
N LYS A 371 -19.30 0.89 -25.75
CA LYS A 371 -18.38 1.12 -24.62
C LYS A 371 -18.12 -0.13 -23.77
N GLU A 372 -18.90 -1.19 -23.90
CA GLU A 372 -18.74 -2.43 -23.11
C GLU A 372 -17.53 -3.29 -23.55
N ALA A 373 -16.89 -2.99 -24.69
CA ALA A 373 -15.83 -3.82 -25.28
C ALA A 373 -14.38 -3.37 -25.00
N VAL A 374 -14.14 -2.26 -24.28
CA VAL A 374 -12.78 -1.75 -24.01
C VAL A 374 -12.49 -1.80 -22.51
N GLY A 375 -11.41 -2.49 -22.15
CA GLY A 375 -10.98 -2.81 -20.78
C GLY A 375 -11.38 -1.76 -19.72
N ARG A 376 -12.10 -2.25 -18.72
CA ARG A 376 -12.86 -1.48 -17.72
C ARG A 376 -11.96 -0.57 -16.89
N ALA A 377 -11.88 0.70 -17.28
CA ALA A 377 -11.62 1.77 -16.33
C ALA A 377 -12.80 1.81 -15.34
N ILE A 378 -12.52 1.93 -14.04
CA ILE A 378 -13.57 2.20 -13.04
C ILE A 378 -14.35 3.42 -13.55
N PRO A 379 -15.67 3.33 -13.75
CA PRO A 379 -16.43 4.44 -14.31
C PRO A 379 -16.28 5.66 -13.40
N LEU A 380 -15.63 6.71 -13.92
CA LEU A 380 -15.61 8.04 -13.31
C LEU A 380 -17.06 8.45 -13.05
N LEU A 381 -17.44 8.50 -11.78
CA LEU A 381 -18.73 9.02 -11.37
C LEU A 381 -18.58 10.55 -11.38
N PRO A 382 -19.29 11.29 -12.25
CA PRO A 382 -19.38 12.74 -12.14
C PRO A 382 -19.82 13.10 -10.72
N CYS A 383 -19.36 14.22 -10.16
CA CYS A 383 -19.77 14.67 -8.82
C CYS A 383 -21.32 14.77 -8.70
N SER A 384 -22.01 15.06 -9.82
CA SER A 384 -23.47 15.03 -9.92
C SER A 384 -24.10 13.65 -9.69
N LYS A 385 -23.38 12.56 -9.98
CA LYS A 385 -23.80 11.19 -9.67
C LYS A 385 -23.49 10.77 -8.23
N LEU A 386 -22.81 11.57 -7.41
CA LEU A 386 -22.68 11.30 -5.97
C LEU A 386 -23.94 11.71 -5.19
N VAL A 387 -24.80 12.51 -5.82
CA VAL A 387 -26.08 12.94 -5.25
C VAL A 387 -27.08 11.76 -5.33
N PRO A 388 -27.64 11.30 -4.20
CA PRO A 388 -28.66 10.26 -4.21
C PRO A 388 -29.93 10.80 -4.88
N THR A 389 -30.35 10.16 -5.98
CA THR A 389 -31.62 10.47 -6.65
C THR A 389 -32.81 9.72 -6.07
N GLY A 390 -32.54 8.70 -5.24
CA GLY A 390 -33.56 7.75 -4.76
C GLY A 390 -33.92 6.68 -5.78
N HIS A 391 -33.28 6.68 -6.96
CA HIS A 391 -33.43 5.65 -7.98
C HIS A 391 -32.25 4.67 -7.98
N ILE A 392 -32.48 3.47 -8.51
CA ILE A 392 -31.45 2.43 -8.71
C ILE A 392 -30.82 2.64 -10.10
N ASP A 393 -30.26 3.83 -10.32
CA ASP A 393 -29.62 4.21 -11.59
C ASP A 393 -28.09 4.33 -11.46
N GLY A 394 -27.54 3.87 -10.34
CA GLY A 394 -26.13 3.98 -10.00
C GLY A 394 -25.73 5.36 -9.46
N SER A 395 -26.68 6.26 -9.17
CA SER A 395 -26.42 7.53 -8.51
C SER A 395 -26.42 7.43 -6.98
N GLY A 396 -25.56 8.19 -6.34
CA GLY A 396 -25.20 8.11 -4.93
C GLY A 396 -24.40 6.85 -4.60
N ILE A 397 -23.57 6.91 -3.56
CA ILE A 397 -22.74 5.77 -3.13
C ILE A 397 -23.60 4.50 -2.89
N VAL A 398 -24.78 4.65 -2.28
CA VAL A 398 -25.70 3.54 -2.03
C VAL A 398 -26.32 3.01 -3.32
N GLY A 399 -26.71 3.88 -4.26
CA GLY A 399 -27.25 3.45 -5.55
C GLY A 399 -26.20 2.73 -6.40
N SER A 400 -24.95 3.19 -6.39
CA SER A 400 -23.84 2.49 -7.06
C SER A 400 -23.57 1.12 -6.43
N LEU A 401 -23.56 1.04 -5.09
CA LEU A 401 -23.42 -0.23 -4.36
C LEU A 401 -24.51 -1.23 -4.69
N VAL A 402 -25.77 -0.79 -4.69
CA VAL A 402 -26.92 -1.62 -5.04
C VAL A 402 -26.83 -2.08 -6.49
N SER A 403 -26.47 -1.19 -7.42
CA SER A 403 -26.28 -1.56 -8.82
C SER A 403 -25.19 -2.61 -9.01
N LEU A 404 -24.06 -2.50 -8.29
CA LEU A 404 -22.99 -3.50 -8.33
C LEU A 404 -23.45 -4.86 -7.79
N LEU A 405 -24.17 -4.88 -6.66
CA LEU A 405 -24.73 -6.10 -6.09
C LEU A 405 -25.71 -6.78 -7.05
N LEU A 406 -26.62 -6.02 -7.67
CA LEU A 406 -27.57 -6.55 -8.65
C LEU A 406 -26.86 -7.11 -9.89
N ASN A 407 -25.84 -6.43 -10.39
CA ASN A 407 -25.03 -6.90 -11.53
C ASN A 407 -24.30 -8.22 -11.20
N MET A 408 -23.66 -8.31 -10.03
CA MET A 408 -23.01 -9.55 -9.60
C MET A 408 -24.02 -10.70 -9.45
N GLU A 409 -25.22 -10.43 -8.94
CA GLU A 409 -26.29 -11.42 -8.84
C GLU A 409 -26.76 -11.90 -10.22
N GLU A 410 -26.89 -11.00 -11.19
CA GLU A 410 -27.27 -11.33 -12.57
C GLU A 410 -26.23 -12.26 -13.21
N ILE A 411 -24.93 -11.96 -13.08
CA ILE A 411 -23.86 -12.83 -13.59
C ILE A 411 -23.91 -14.21 -12.89
N CYS A 412 -24.13 -14.26 -11.58
CA CYS A 412 -24.30 -15.54 -10.88
C CYS A 412 -25.51 -16.32 -11.39
N GLN A 413 -26.60 -15.63 -11.72
CA GLN A 413 -27.85 -16.21 -12.20
C GLN A 413 -27.71 -16.82 -13.61
N GLU A 414 -26.87 -16.25 -14.47
CA GLU A 414 -26.57 -16.81 -15.79
C GLU A 414 -25.75 -18.11 -15.72
N VAL A 415 -24.91 -18.25 -14.69
CA VAL A 415 -24.03 -19.41 -14.51
C VAL A 415 -24.73 -20.53 -13.74
N SER A 416 -25.28 -20.23 -12.56
CA SER A 416 -26.03 -21.20 -11.72
C SER A 416 -27.28 -20.52 -11.15
N PRO A 417 -28.46 -20.74 -11.76
CA PRO A 417 -29.72 -20.17 -11.30
C PRO A 417 -30.04 -20.53 -9.84
N MET A 418 -30.57 -19.57 -9.06
CA MET A 418 -31.13 -19.90 -7.73
C MET A 418 -32.26 -20.92 -7.86
N GLU A 419 -32.32 -21.88 -6.92
CA GLU A 419 -33.34 -22.93 -6.90
C GLU A 419 -34.77 -22.36 -6.85
N SER A 420 -34.95 -21.21 -6.19
CA SER A 420 -36.24 -20.54 -6.04
C SER A 420 -36.19 -19.09 -6.51
N ASN A 421 -36.99 -18.77 -7.53
CA ASN A 421 -37.22 -17.38 -7.97
C ASN A 421 -37.78 -16.48 -6.85
N GLN A 422 -38.48 -17.07 -5.86
CA GLN A 422 -39.03 -16.31 -4.73
C GLN A 422 -37.91 -15.82 -3.80
N GLU A 423 -36.88 -16.63 -3.57
CA GLU A 423 -35.72 -16.26 -2.76
C GLU A 423 -34.93 -15.14 -3.43
N ARG A 424 -34.68 -15.27 -4.74
CA ARG A 424 -34.05 -14.23 -5.57
C ARG A 424 -34.80 -12.89 -5.49
N ASN A 425 -36.12 -12.91 -5.70
CA ASN A 425 -36.92 -11.69 -5.66
C ASN A 425 -36.95 -11.04 -4.26
N SER A 426 -36.97 -11.86 -3.20
CA SER A 426 -36.86 -11.37 -1.83
C SER A 426 -35.49 -10.73 -1.56
N TRP A 427 -34.42 -11.31 -2.11
CA TRP A 427 -33.07 -10.77 -2.00
C TRP A 427 -32.95 -9.44 -2.76
N ILE A 428 -33.42 -9.37 -4.01
CA ILE A 428 -33.45 -8.14 -4.83
C ILE A 428 -34.22 -7.04 -4.09
N SER A 429 -35.44 -7.34 -3.61
CA SER A 429 -36.27 -6.38 -2.90
C SER A 429 -35.58 -5.81 -1.65
N LYS A 430 -34.80 -6.64 -0.93
CA LYS A 430 -34.03 -6.22 0.24
C LYS A 430 -32.89 -5.27 -0.13
N VAL A 431 -32.18 -5.55 -1.22
CA VAL A 431 -31.09 -4.72 -1.74
C VAL A 431 -31.62 -3.38 -2.26
N GLU A 432 -32.67 -3.41 -3.07
CA GLU A 432 -33.32 -2.22 -3.62
C GLU A 432 -33.90 -1.31 -2.52
N GLY A 433 -34.46 -1.91 -1.46
CA GLY A 433 -34.97 -1.18 -0.30
C GLY A 433 -33.91 -0.31 0.39
N ALA A 434 -32.62 -0.64 0.29
CA ALA A 434 -31.54 0.18 0.85
C ALA A 434 -31.44 1.57 0.19
N VAL A 435 -31.73 1.68 -1.11
CA VAL A 435 -31.74 2.97 -1.83
C VAL A 435 -32.86 3.86 -1.30
N SER A 436 -34.07 3.31 -1.15
CA SER A 436 -35.22 4.04 -0.60
C SER A 436 -34.97 4.48 0.84
N LEU A 437 -34.36 3.62 1.67
CA LEU A 437 -33.98 3.98 3.04
C LEU A 437 -32.95 5.13 3.06
N TRP A 438 -31.94 5.09 2.20
CA TRP A 438 -30.91 6.13 2.11
C TRP A 438 -31.49 7.48 1.65
N TYR A 439 -32.32 7.46 0.62
CA TYR A 439 -32.96 8.67 0.12
C TYR A 439 -33.86 9.34 1.17
N ASN A 440 -34.61 8.55 1.93
CA ASN A 440 -35.46 9.05 3.00
C ASN A 440 -34.67 9.61 4.20
N MET A 441 -33.44 9.14 4.43
CA MET A 441 -32.57 9.67 5.49
C MET A 441 -31.97 11.03 5.15
N ASN A 442 -31.66 11.28 3.87
CA ASN A 442 -30.93 12.46 3.44
C ASN A 442 -31.63 13.15 2.25
N PRO A 443 -32.85 13.68 2.45
CA PRO A 443 -33.49 14.50 1.43
C PRO A 443 -32.63 15.75 1.25
N LEU A 444 -31.94 15.87 0.13
CA LEU A 444 -31.18 17.08 -0.21
C LEU A 444 -32.14 18.27 -0.36
N GLN A 445 -32.35 19.01 0.72
CA GLN A 445 -32.90 20.36 0.67
C GLN A 445 -31.78 21.33 0.25
N ILE A 446 -31.46 21.34 -1.04
CA ILE A 446 -30.65 22.42 -1.62
C ILE A 446 -31.60 23.58 -1.95
N GLY A 447 -31.72 24.53 -1.03
CA GLY A 447 -32.48 25.77 -1.19
C GLY A 447 -33.13 26.25 0.11
N PRO A 448 -33.42 27.56 0.26
CA PRO A 448 -34.21 28.04 1.40
C PRO A 448 -35.54 27.31 1.36
N SER A 449 -35.92 26.68 2.47
CA SER A 449 -37.19 25.97 2.60
C SER A 449 -38.29 26.96 2.24
N THR A 450 -38.82 26.86 1.02
CA THR A 450 -39.98 27.65 0.63
C THR A 450 -41.08 27.13 1.54
N THR A 451 -41.35 27.84 2.61
CA THR A 451 -42.55 27.69 3.42
C THR A 451 -43.71 27.94 2.46
N GLN A 452 -44.10 26.91 1.72
CA GLN A 452 -45.42 26.83 1.13
C GLN A 452 -46.35 26.75 2.33
N SER A 453 -46.81 27.93 2.75
CA SER A 453 -48.02 28.10 3.50
C SER A 453 -49.10 27.27 2.81
N THR A 454 -49.36 26.07 3.35
CA THR A 454 -50.56 25.31 3.06
C THR A 454 -51.74 26.26 3.27
N PRO A 455 -52.56 26.56 2.25
CA PRO A 455 -53.74 27.36 2.43
C PRO A 455 -54.68 26.59 3.35
N SER A 456 -54.91 27.15 4.54
CA SER A 456 -55.97 26.72 5.43
C SER A 456 -57.32 26.92 4.73
N THR A 457 -57.90 25.85 4.20
CA THR A 457 -59.30 25.85 3.75
C THR A 457 -60.20 25.97 4.98
N PRO A 458 -61.04 27.01 5.11
CA PRO A 458 -61.95 27.11 6.23
C PRO A 458 -63.12 26.16 6.05
N ALA A 459 -63.50 25.53 7.16
CA ALA A 459 -64.67 24.68 7.29
C ALA A 459 -65.96 25.42 6.92
N SER A 460 -66.77 24.79 6.06
CA SER A 460 -68.22 24.96 6.07
C SER A 460 -68.88 23.62 6.35
N ASN A 461 -69.49 23.55 7.53
CA ASN A 461 -70.54 22.62 7.89
C ASN A 461 -71.67 22.65 6.86
N ILE A 462 -72.29 21.49 6.58
CA ILE A 462 -73.76 21.29 6.61
C ILE A 462 -74.05 19.77 6.53
N ASN A 463 -74.67 19.27 7.60
CA ASN A 463 -75.68 18.20 7.76
C ASN A 463 -75.70 16.96 6.86
N GLY A 464 -75.74 15.78 7.50
CA GLY A 464 -76.19 14.55 6.87
C GLY A 464 -76.16 13.28 7.73
N ARG A 465 -77.05 13.21 8.73
CA ARG A 465 -77.54 12.01 9.44
C ARG A 465 -77.53 10.69 8.63
N ASN A 466 -76.99 9.58 9.17
CA ASN A 466 -77.77 8.46 9.75
C ASN A 466 -76.96 7.15 9.96
N SER A 467 -77.43 6.37 10.95
CA SER A 467 -77.36 4.89 11.09
C SER A 467 -76.06 4.29 11.69
N VAL A 468 -75.94 4.06 13.00
CA VAL A 468 -76.54 2.99 13.87
C VAL A 468 -75.90 1.60 13.70
N GLY A 469 -75.34 1.09 14.81
CA GLY A 469 -75.00 -0.32 15.09
C GLY A 469 -73.50 -0.51 15.35
N GLY A 470 -72.99 -1.01 16.47
CA GLY A 470 -73.58 -1.60 17.67
C GLY A 470 -72.61 -2.65 18.24
N SER A 471 -72.22 -2.50 19.51
CA SER A 471 -71.59 -3.53 20.39
C SER A 471 -70.13 -3.92 20.03
N SER A 472 -69.23 -4.32 20.94
CA SER A 472 -69.34 -4.80 22.31
C SER A 472 -67.98 -4.69 23.04
N ALA A 473 -68.05 -4.79 24.35
CA ALA A 473 -67.03 -4.59 25.36
C ALA A 473 -65.79 -5.51 25.30
N LYS A 474 -64.64 -4.98 25.73
CA LYS A 474 -63.81 -5.60 26.78
C LYS A 474 -62.89 -4.58 27.45
N LYS A 475 -63.30 -4.14 28.65
CA LYS A 475 -62.42 -3.55 29.67
C LYS A 475 -61.38 -4.59 30.08
N ARG A 476 -60.09 -4.26 30.02
CA ARG A 476 -59.09 -4.88 30.90
C ARG A 476 -58.29 -3.80 31.62
N LYS A 477 -58.25 -4.05 32.92
CA LYS A 477 -57.84 -3.26 34.08
C LYS A 477 -56.33 -3.02 34.09
N GLU A 478 -55.96 -1.79 34.44
CA GLU A 478 -54.60 -1.33 34.70
C GLU A 478 -53.96 -2.05 35.90
N THR A 479 -52.64 -2.18 35.88
CA THR A 479 -51.79 -2.09 37.09
C THR A 479 -50.43 -1.49 36.67
N PRO A 480 -49.87 -0.54 37.45
CA PRO A 480 -48.77 0.32 37.02
C PRO A 480 -47.42 -0.21 37.49
N GLY A 481 -46.35 0.05 36.74
CA GLY A 481 -44.99 -0.14 37.23
C GLY A 481 -43.96 -0.39 36.13
N SER A 482 -43.40 0.69 35.58
CA SER A 482 -41.95 0.86 35.40
C SER A 482 -41.73 2.10 34.53
N ALA A 483 -41.21 3.15 35.16
CA ALA A 483 -40.83 4.38 34.49
C ALA A 483 -39.62 4.10 33.59
N TYR A 484 -39.86 3.77 32.33
CA TYR A 484 -38.90 4.01 31.26
C TYR A 484 -39.33 5.25 30.48
N SER A 485 -38.36 6.15 30.36
CA SER A 485 -38.40 7.43 29.67
C SER A 485 -38.99 7.31 28.26
N THR A 486 -40.27 7.65 28.13
CA THR A 486 -40.92 7.90 26.84
C THR A 486 -40.59 9.33 26.40
N THR A 487 -39.38 9.53 25.90
CA THR A 487 -39.04 10.69 25.07
C THR A 487 -39.09 10.27 23.61
N GLY A 488 -40.22 10.58 22.96
CA GLY A 488 -40.28 10.95 21.54
C GLY A 488 -39.99 9.87 20.49
N ALA A 489 -40.94 8.96 20.26
CA ALA A 489 -41.06 8.23 18.99
C ALA A 489 -41.58 9.14 17.86
N LEU A 490 -40.89 10.24 17.60
CA LEU A 490 -41.06 11.05 16.41
C LEU A 490 -40.26 10.40 15.28
N LEU A 491 -40.98 9.68 14.41
CA LEU A 491 -40.58 9.16 13.10
C LEU A 491 -39.20 8.49 13.08
N GLY A 492 -39.17 7.16 13.12
CA GLY A 492 -37.96 6.34 13.03
C GLY A 492 -37.19 6.58 11.74
N VAL A 493 -36.38 7.64 11.73
CA VAL A 493 -35.41 7.92 10.68
C VAL A 493 -34.47 6.72 10.67
N PRO A 494 -34.32 6.03 9.53
CA PRO A 494 -33.36 4.93 9.43
C PRO A 494 -31.99 5.43 9.89
N SER A 495 -31.18 4.59 10.51
CA SER A 495 -29.79 4.93 10.79
C SER A 495 -28.88 4.44 9.66
N VAL A 496 -27.69 5.04 9.50
CA VAL A 496 -26.68 4.54 8.56
C VAL A 496 -26.34 3.07 8.86
N ALA A 497 -26.37 2.67 10.13
CA ALA A 497 -26.18 1.28 10.55
C ALA A 497 -27.26 0.33 9.98
N SER A 498 -28.52 0.78 9.88
CA SER A 498 -29.60 0.01 9.26
C SER A 498 -29.35 -0.23 7.77
N ILE A 499 -28.90 0.80 7.06
CA ILE A 499 -28.57 0.73 5.62
C ILE A 499 -27.35 -0.18 5.39
N MET A 500 -26.31 -0.02 6.22
CA MET A 500 -25.15 -0.90 6.19
C MET A 500 -25.55 -2.36 6.44
N SER A 501 -26.43 -2.63 7.40
CA SER A 501 -26.95 -3.99 7.65
C SER A 501 -27.77 -4.53 6.48
N ALA A 502 -28.51 -3.67 5.78
CA ALA A 502 -29.27 -4.05 4.59
C ALA A 502 -28.36 -4.44 3.42
N LEU A 503 -27.14 -3.90 3.33
CA LEU A 503 -26.17 -4.17 2.25
C LEU A 503 -25.13 -5.24 2.59
N ARG A 504 -24.68 -5.35 3.84
CA ARG A 504 -23.66 -6.34 4.27
C ARG A 504 -24.10 -7.77 4.05
N GLN A 505 -25.34 -8.11 4.44
CA GLN A 505 -25.83 -9.49 4.30
C GLN A 505 -25.94 -9.89 2.82
N PRO A 506 -26.55 -9.09 1.93
CA PRO A 506 -26.52 -9.38 0.50
C PRO A 506 -25.14 -9.54 -0.11
N LEU A 507 -24.15 -8.74 0.32
CA LEU A 507 -22.77 -8.90 -0.12
C LEU A 507 -22.18 -10.27 0.29
N LEU A 508 -22.44 -10.71 1.52
CA LEU A 508 -22.04 -12.04 2.00
C LEU A 508 -22.80 -13.17 1.30
N ASP A 509 -24.08 -12.97 0.99
CA ASP A 509 -24.89 -13.94 0.27
C ASP A 509 -24.36 -14.15 -1.17
N ILE A 510 -23.96 -13.07 -1.85
CA ILE A 510 -23.30 -13.15 -3.17
C ILE A 510 -21.95 -13.85 -3.07
N GLU A 511 -21.09 -13.47 -2.11
CA GLU A 511 -19.80 -14.14 -1.92
C GLU A 511 -19.99 -15.64 -1.71
N ALA A 512 -20.92 -16.03 -0.84
CA ALA A 512 -21.20 -17.43 -0.56
C ALA A 512 -21.65 -18.18 -1.83
N ARG A 513 -22.55 -17.56 -2.61
CA ARG A 513 -23.02 -18.12 -3.87
C ARG A 513 -21.90 -18.27 -4.89
N VAL A 514 -20.99 -17.30 -5.00
CA VAL A 514 -19.83 -17.42 -5.89
C VAL A 514 -18.85 -18.47 -5.39
N ALA A 515 -18.63 -18.58 -4.08
CA ALA A 515 -17.80 -19.63 -3.51
C ALA A 515 -18.38 -21.04 -3.80
N ASP A 516 -19.70 -21.18 -3.83
CA ASP A 516 -20.37 -22.42 -4.24
C ASP A 516 -20.23 -22.67 -5.75
N ILE A 517 -20.49 -21.66 -6.60
CA ILE A 517 -20.36 -21.76 -8.07
C ILE A 517 -18.92 -22.12 -8.48
N THR A 518 -17.93 -21.50 -7.84
CA THR A 518 -16.51 -21.73 -8.11
C THR A 518 -15.96 -22.97 -7.41
N ASN A 519 -16.81 -23.73 -6.69
CA ASN A 519 -16.45 -24.90 -5.90
C ASN A 519 -15.42 -24.64 -4.77
N VAL A 520 -15.03 -23.39 -4.53
CA VAL A 520 -14.11 -22.97 -3.46
C VAL A 520 -14.69 -23.34 -2.09
N ALA A 521 -16.00 -23.24 -1.91
CA ALA A 521 -16.65 -23.65 -0.66
C ALA A 521 -16.50 -25.16 -0.38
N CYS A 522 -16.48 -26.00 -1.43
CA CYS A 522 -16.24 -27.43 -1.29
C CYS A 522 -14.78 -27.71 -0.94
N ALA A 523 -13.84 -27.09 -1.65
CA ALA A 523 -12.40 -27.21 -1.37
C ALA A 523 -12.04 -26.75 0.06
N SER A 524 -12.61 -25.63 0.51
CA SER A 524 -12.44 -25.12 1.88
C SER A 524 -12.99 -26.10 2.92
N ARG A 525 -14.18 -26.65 2.69
CA ARG A 525 -14.78 -27.66 3.59
C ARG A 525 -13.94 -28.93 3.65
N ASP A 526 -13.33 -29.31 2.53
CA ASP A 526 -12.46 -30.48 2.45
C ASP A 526 -11.15 -30.28 3.20
N ALA A 527 -10.57 -29.09 3.11
CA ALA A 527 -9.43 -28.70 3.94
C ALA A 527 -9.77 -28.72 5.44
N GLU A 528 -10.91 -28.12 5.84
CA GLU A 528 -11.38 -28.13 7.23
C GLU A 528 -11.65 -29.56 7.73
N LEU A 529 -12.32 -30.40 6.94
CA LEU A 529 -12.56 -31.80 7.29
C LEU A 529 -11.25 -32.60 7.37
N ALA A 530 -10.26 -32.29 6.54
CA ALA A 530 -8.96 -32.93 6.62
C ALA A 530 -8.24 -32.53 7.91
N ASP A 531 -8.27 -31.24 8.26
CA ASP A 531 -7.63 -30.69 9.46
C ASP A 531 -8.28 -31.20 10.75
N ASP A 532 -9.61 -31.27 10.81
CA ASP A 532 -10.35 -31.87 11.95
C ASP A 532 -10.03 -33.37 12.16
N ASN A 533 -9.55 -34.04 11.11
CA ASN A 533 -9.19 -35.46 11.12
C ASN A 533 -7.68 -35.71 11.09
N MET A 534 -6.89 -34.70 11.45
CA MET A 534 -5.53 -34.84 11.98
C MET A 534 -5.61 -35.57 13.33
N SER A 535 -5.74 -36.89 13.26
CA SER A 535 -5.65 -37.76 14.43
C SER A 535 -4.19 -37.85 14.84
N THR A 536 -3.92 -37.48 16.10
CA THR A 536 -2.68 -37.70 16.85
C THR A 536 -2.25 -39.17 16.74
N ASP A 537 -1.52 -39.52 15.69
CA ASP A 537 -0.66 -40.70 15.76
C ASP A 537 0.41 -40.37 16.79
N SER A 538 0.80 -41.32 17.64
CA SER A 538 1.76 -41.05 18.73
C SER A 538 3.14 -40.57 18.25
N SER A 539 3.42 -40.66 16.94
CA SER A 539 4.59 -40.03 16.31
C SER A 539 4.41 -38.53 16.02
N GLU A 540 3.17 -38.07 15.86
CA GLU A 540 2.85 -36.65 15.67
C GLU A 540 2.96 -35.85 16.97
N ASP A 541 2.84 -36.48 18.14
CA ASP A 541 3.02 -35.79 19.43
C ASP A 541 4.45 -35.22 19.55
N ALA A 542 5.46 -35.97 19.09
CA ALA A 542 6.85 -35.49 19.04
C ALA A 542 7.02 -34.33 18.04
N GLN A 543 6.40 -34.45 16.85
CA GLN A 543 6.45 -33.39 15.85
C GLN A 543 5.68 -32.14 16.27
N ARG A 544 4.61 -32.31 17.06
CA ARG A 544 3.81 -31.22 17.62
C ARG A 544 4.57 -30.48 18.73
N GLU A 545 5.29 -31.22 19.57
CA GLU A 545 6.18 -30.64 20.59
C GLU A 545 7.33 -29.88 19.94
N GLU A 546 7.92 -30.43 18.87
CA GLU A 546 8.95 -29.76 18.07
C GLU A 546 8.42 -28.47 17.41
N LEU A 547 7.24 -28.53 16.77
CA LEU A 547 6.59 -27.37 16.16
C LEU A 547 6.17 -26.33 17.20
N ASP A 548 5.74 -26.76 18.40
CA ASP A 548 5.45 -25.85 19.52
C ASP A 548 6.70 -25.08 19.95
N LEU A 549 7.83 -25.75 20.06
CA LEU A 549 9.11 -25.09 20.35
C LEU A 549 9.57 -24.20 19.19
N ALA A 550 9.29 -24.58 17.94
CA ALA A 550 9.76 -23.85 16.76
C ALA A 550 9.12 -22.46 16.60
N TRP A 551 7.80 -22.30 16.84
CA TRP A 551 7.19 -20.95 16.74
C TRP A 551 7.63 -20.07 17.92
N LYS A 552 7.82 -20.65 19.11
CA LYS A 552 8.36 -19.96 20.28
C LYS A 552 9.80 -19.48 20.02
N ARG A 553 10.63 -20.31 19.40
CA ARG A 553 12.00 -19.93 18.95
C ARG A 553 11.97 -18.72 18.02
N GLU A 554 11.05 -18.68 17.07
CA GLU A 554 10.98 -17.56 16.12
C GLU A 554 10.53 -16.24 16.78
N LEU A 555 9.66 -16.30 17.78
CA LEU A 555 9.30 -15.13 18.60
C LEU A 555 10.40 -14.74 19.62
N HIS A 556 11.16 -15.71 20.12
CA HIS A 556 12.33 -15.42 20.94
C HIS A 556 13.40 -14.69 20.13
N ARG A 557 13.66 -15.17 18.90
CA ARG A 557 14.49 -14.47 17.90
C ARG A 557 13.95 -13.06 17.63
N LEU A 558 12.63 -12.88 17.54
CA LEU A 558 11.99 -11.58 17.37
C LEU A 558 12.31 -10.59 18.52
N ARG A 559 12.49 -11.07 19.76
CA ARG A 559 12.91 -10.26 20.93
C ARG A 559 14.26 -9.58 20.70
N GLN A 560 15.16 -10.24 19.97
CA GLN A 560 16.50 -9.73 19.63
C GLN A 560 16.50 -8.84 18.37
N THR A 561 15.43 -8.90 17.56
CA THR A 561 15.31 -8.06 16.35
C THR A 561 15.04 -6.61 16.73
N SER A 562 15.86 -5.70 16.20
CA SER A 562 15.65 -4.26 16.38
C SER A 562 14.37 -3.81 15.68
N ALA A 563 13.55 -2.99 16.36
CA ALA A 563 12.33 -2.42 15.77
C ALA A 563 12.58 -1.58 14.50
N ARG A 564 13.83 -1.13 14.27
CA ARG A 564 14.22 -0.45 13.01
C ARG A 564 14.17 -1.40 11.79
N GLN A 565 14.34 -2.70 12.01
CA GLN A 565 14.26 -3.75 10.99
C GLN A 565 12.82 -4.24 10.83
N HIS A 566 11.89 -3.32 10.53
CA HIS A 566 10.45 -3.58 10.47
C HIS A 566 10.08 -4.75 9.54
N VAL A 567 10.75 -4.90 8.39
CA VAL A 567 10.56 -6.04 7.48
C VAL A 567 10.83 -7.38 8.17
N LYS A 568 11.97 -7.51 8.86
CA LYS A 568 12.34 -8.72 9.60
C LYS A 568 11.38 -9.02 10.76
N VAL A 569 10.84 -7.98 11.40
CA VAL A 569 9.80 -8.14 12.43
C VAL A 569 8.56 -8.78 11.83
N ARG A 570 8.06 -8.28 10.70
CA ARG A 570 6.90 -8.85 9.99
C ARG A 570 7.16 -10.30 9.57
N GLU A 571 8.29 -10.57 8.92
CA GLU A 571 8.66 -11.90 8.45
C GLU A 571 8.68 -12.94 9.57
N ARG A 572 9.28 -12.61 10.71
CA ARG A 572 9.32 -13.50 11.87
C ARG A 572 7.95 -13.77 12.46
N VAL A 573 7.08 -12.75 12.54
CA VAL A 573 5.69 -12.93 13.01
C VAL A 573 4.89 -13.80 12.04
N VAL A 574 5.01 -13.59 10.72
CA VAL A 574 4.32 -14.41 9.70
C VAL A 574 4.83 -15.86 9.74
N LYS A 575 6.14 -16.06 9.88
CA LYS A 575 6.74 -17.39 10.03
C LYS A 575 6.28 -18.07 11.33
N ALA A 576 6.19 -17.33 12.44
CA ALA A 576 5.62 -17.86 13.67
C ALA A 576 4.13 -18.25 13.51
N ILE A 577 3.33 -17.46 12.77
CA ILE A 577 1.93 -17.79 12.46
C ILE A 577 1.84 -19.08 11.64
N SER A 578 2.69 -19.27 10.63
CA SER A 578 2.65 -20.48 9.80
C SER A 578 3.07 -21.73 10.59
N ILE A 579 4.09 -21.62 11.45
CA ILE A 579 4.52 -22.71 12.34
C ILE A 579 3.43 -23.02 13.38
N ALA A 580 2.85 -22.00 14.03
CA ALA A 580 1.77 -22.19 15.01
C ALA A 580 0.50 -22.79 14.38
N ARG A 581 0.22 -22.48 13.11
CA ARG A 581 -0.84 -23.11 12.32
C ARG A 581 -0.55 -24.60 12.13
N LYS A 582 0.69 -24.96 11.74
CA LYS A 582 1.14 -26.36 11.64
C LYS A 582 1.11 -27.09 12.98
N ALA A 583 1.35 -26.40 14.09
CA ALA A 583 1.27 -26.94 15.46
C ALA A 583 -0.17 -27.09 15.99
N HIS A 584 -1.18 -26.66 15.22
CA HIS A 584 -2.59 -26.61 15.60
C HIS A 584 -2.84 -25.84 16.90
N GLN A 585 -2.28 -24.63 17.01
CA GLN A 585 -2.51 -23.71 18.13
C GLN A 585 -3.33 -22.49 17.69
N PRO A 586 -4.66 -22.63 17.54
CA PRO A 586 -5.52 -21.57 16.99
C PRO A 586 -5.53 -20.30 17.88
N SER A 587 -5.36 -20.45 19.19
CA SER A 587 -5.24 -19.32 20.12
C SER A 587 -3.98 -18.49 19.88
N VAL A 588 -2.83 -19.15 19.65
CA VAL A 588 -1.57 -18.49 19.29
C VAL A 588 -1.66 -17.82 17.93
N VAL A 589 -2.22 -18.52 16.93
CA VAL A 589 -2.44 -17.95 15.59
C VAL A 589 -3.31 -16.69 15.66
N ALA A 590 -4.41 -16.72 16.41
CA ALA A 590 -5.28 -15.57 16.60
C ALA A 590 -4.55 -14.40 17.29
N GLY A 591 -3.78 -14.67 18.35
CA GLY A 591 -2.99 -13.66 19.05
C GLY A 591 -1.91 -13.02 18.15
N LEU A 592 -1.18 -13.84 17.40
CA LEU A 592 -0.14 -13.35 16.48
C LEU A 592 -0.72 -12.60 15.29
N ARG A 593 -1.89 -12.99 14.78
CA ARG A 593 -2.63 -12.21 13.76
C ARG A 593 -3.05 -10.85 14.31
N ALA A 594 -3.56 -10.79 15.54
CA ALA A 594 -3.90 -9.53 16.19
C ALA A 594 -2.68 -8.62 16.35
N ALA A 595 -1.52 -9.18 16.74
CA ALA A 595 -0.25 -8.45 16.79
C ALA A 595 0.19 -7.95 15.40
N LEU A 596 0.02 -8.77 14.36
CA LEU A 596 0.36 -8.40 12.98
C LEU A 596 -0.54 -7.29 12.43
N LEU A 597 -1.80 -7.18 12.86
CA LEU A 597 -2.69 -6.07 12.49
C LEU A 597 -2.20 -4.70 13.02
N LEU A 598 -1.38 -4.68 14.07
CA LEU A 598 -0.73 -3.47 14.57
C LEU A 598 0.50 -3.07 13.74
N TYR A 599 0.92 -3.90 12.78
CA TYR A 599 2.12 -3.65 11.99
C TYR A 599 1.93 -2.47 11.03
N HIS A 600 2.76 -1.44 11.25
CA HIS A 600 3.04 -0.36 10.32
C HIS A 600 4.56 -0.09 10.37
N PRO A 601 5.24 0.40 9.31
CA PRO A 601 6.68 0.69 9.37
C PRO A 601 7.09 1.57 10.57
N ASN A 602 6.20 2.46 11.01
CA ASN A 602 6.39 3.34 12.17
C ASN A 602 5.95 2.71 13.51
N ALA A 603 5.21 1.60 13.50
CA ALA A 603 4.65 0.90 14.66
C ALA A 603 5.17 -0.55 14.79
N ALA A 604 6.27 -0.90 14.12
CA ALA A 604 6.85 -2.23 14.19
C ALA A 604 7.25 -2.63 15.63
N SER A 605 7.51 -1.64 16.50
CA SER A 605 7.72 -1.88 17.93
C SER A 605 6.48 -2.44 18.62
N ASP A 606 5.29 -1.97 18.27
CA ASP A 606 4.02 -2.36 18.92
C ASP A 606 3.61 -3.76 18.49
N CYS A 607 3.68 -4.05 17.18
CA CYS A 607 3.54 -5.41 16.66
C CYS A 607 4.50 -6.39 17.32
N ARG A 608 5.78 -6.00 17.48
CA ARG A 608 6.78 -6.81 18.18
C ARG A 608 6.40 -7.06 19.65
N GLN A 609 5.98 -6.02 20.38
CA GLN A 609 5.61 -6.14 21.79
C GLN A 609 4.39 -7.05 21.97
N GLU A 610 3.37 -6.90 21.12
CA GLU A 610 2.16 -7.72 21.19
C GLU A 610 2.45 -9.18 20.82
N ALA A 611 3.29 -9.43 19.81
CA ALA A 611 3.72 -10.78 19.46
C ALA A 611 4.51 -11.45 20.60
N ILE A 612 5.36 -10.70 21.30
CA ILE A 612 6.06 -11.18 22.51
C ILE A 612 5.06 -11.44 23.66
N ALA A 613 4.00 -10.64 23.79
CA ALA A 613 2.97 -10.88 24.79
C ALA A 613 2.24 -12.21 24.55
N VAL A 614 2.02 -12.59 23.27
CA VAL A 614 1.49 -13.93 22.93
C VAL A 614 2.44 -15.04 23.37
N LEU A 615 3.76 -14.87 23.18
CA LEU A 615 4.76 -15.83 23.66
C LEU A 615 4.65 -16.01 25.18
N VAL A 616 4.65 -14.91 25.94
CA VAL A 616 4.54 -14.94 27.41
C VAL A 616 3.23 -15.59 27.89
N ALA A 617 2.12 -15.32 27.20
CA ALA A 617 0.81 -15.88 27.55
C ALA A 617 0.71 -17.39 27.35
N HIS A 618 1.52 -17.97 26.46
CA HIS A 618 1.49 -19.38 26.07
C HIS A 618 2.70 -20.19 26.59
N GLY A 619 3.33 -19.69 27.67
CA GLY A 619 4.55 -20.25 28.25
C GLY A 619 5.78 -19.66 27.55
N ASP A 620 6.54 -18.84 28.27
CA ASP A 620 7.76 -18.21 27.78
C ASP A 620 8.76 -19.26 27.31
N TYR A 621 9.67 -18.87 26.43
CA TYR A 621 10.76 -19.73 25.98
C TYR A 621 11.93 -19.60 26.96
N ASP A 622 12.06 -20.55 27.89
CA ASP A 622 13.21 -20.65 28.78
C ASP A 622 14.41 -21.12 27.94
N GLY A 623 15.08 -20.17 27.26
CA GLY A 623 16.21 -20.42 26.35
C GLY A 623 17.45 -21.05 27.00
N ALA A 624 17.37 -21.49 28.25
CA ALA A 624 18.46 -22.13 28.97
C ALA A 624 18.72 -23.58 28.53
N ASP A 625 17.74 -24.26 27.90
CA ASP A 625 17.82 -25.71 27.69
C ASP A 625 18.11 -26.13 26.23
N LEU A 626 18.25 -25.19 25.28
CA LEU A 626 18.35 -25.53 23.84
C LEU A 626 19.39 -24.73 23.03
N ASP A 627 20.17 -23.83 23.65
CA ASP A 627 21.18 -23.02 22.94
C ASP A 627 22.44 -23.80 22.53
N ASP A 628 22.65 -25.02 23.06
CA ASP A 628 23.90 -25.79 22.82
C ASP A 628 23.87 -26.75 21.61
N GLU A 629 22.70 -27.00 20.98
CA GLU A 629 22.59 -28.04 19.92
C GLU A 629 22.31 -27.52 18.50
N MET A 630 22.25 -26.20 18.24
CA MET A 630 21.77 -25.70 16.93
C MET A 630 22.48 -24.46 16.35
N GLU A 631 23.69 -24.10 16.82
CA GLU A 631 24.49 -23.05 16.17
C GLU A 631 25.24 -23.53 14.90
N GLU A 632 25.28 -24.85 14.59
CA GLU A 632 26.08 -25.36 13.46
C GLU A 632 25.34 -25.50 12.10
N ASP A 633 24.01 -25.51 12.05
CA ASP A 633 23.30 -25.87 10.80
C ASP A 633 22.78 -24.70 9.94
N GLU A 634 22.79 -23.44 10.42
CA GLU A 634 22.18 -22.31 9.69
C GLU A 634 23.20 -21.38 8.96
N GLU A 635 24.53 -21.51 9.16
CA GLU A 635 25.52 -20.63 8.50
C GLU A 635 26.22 -21.22 7.26
N GLU A 636 26.08 -22.51 6.94
CA GLU A 636 26.93 -23.16 5.91
C GLU A 636 26.26 -23.52 4.57
N ASN A 637 25.04 -23.05 4.24
CA ASN A 637 24.43 -23.41 2.94
C ASN A 637 23.52 -22.35 2.29
N VAL A 638 23.94 -21.09 2.30
CA VAL A 638 23.35 -20.03 1.46
C VAL A 638 24.35 -19.58 0.40
N GLU A 639 24.97 -20.55 -0.29
CA GLU A 639 25.67 -20.31 -1.54
C GLU A 639 24.89 -20.97 -2.71
N ASP A 640 24.42 -20.13 -3.64
CA ASP A 640 24.00 -20.47 -5.01
C ASP A 640 22.74 -21.31 -5.27
N GLU A 641 21.64 -21.09 -4.54
CA GLU A 641 20.32 -21.27 -5.17
C GLU A 641 20.04 -20.06 -6.08
N LYS A 642 20.09 -20.33 -7.39
CA LYS A 642 19.80 -19.40 -8.48
C LYS A 642 18.57 -18.56 -8.16
N ALA A 643 18.65 -17.29 -8.55
CA ALA A 643 17.60 -16.28 -8.57
C ALA A 643 16.35 -16.69 -9.38
N ASP A 644 15.64 -17.71 -8.91
CA ASP A 644 14.21 -17.84 -9.16
C ASP A 644 13.56 -16.74 -8.33
N SER A 645 13.30 -15.63 -9.03
CA SER A 645 12.54 -14.44 -8.61
C SER A 645 12.31 -14.37 -7.10
N GLU A 646 13.08 -13.52 -6.40
CA GLU A 646 12.63 -12.96 -5.13
C GLU A 646 11.22 -12.39 -5.39
N GLU A 647 10.21 -13.19 -5.09
CA GLU A 647 8.82 -12.80 -5.12
C GLU A 647 8.75 -11.70 -4.08
N VAL A 648 8.76 -10.45 -4.55
CA VAL A 648 8.71 -9.27 -3.71
C VAL A 648 7.47 -9.43 -2.86
N VAL A 649 7.66 -9.87 -1.61
CA VAL A 649 6.56 -10.15 -0.70
C VAL A 649 5.80 -8.84 -0.55
N SER A 650 4.61 -8.84 -1.14
CA SER A 650 3.76 -7.69 -1.29
C SER A 650 3.57 -7.02 0.08
N VAL A 651 4.05 -5.78 0.23
CA VAL A 651 3.92 -4.96 1.46
C VAL A 651 2.49 -4.40 1.59
N LEU A 652 1.52 -5.09 1.00
CA LEU A 652 0.12 -4.74 1.15
C LEU A 652 -0.28 -4.88 2.62
N SER A 653 -1.07 -3.92 3.11
CA SER A 653 -1.69 -4.04 4.41
C SER A 653 -2.50 -5.34 4.47
N ALA A 654 -2.66 -5.93 5.66
CA ALA A 654 -3.51 -7.12 5.82
C ALA A 654 -4.91 -6.91 5.20
N GLU A 655 -5.42 -5.68 5.24
CA GLU A 655 -6.68 -5.31 4.57
C GLU A 655 -6.62 -5.43 3.04
N ALA A 656 -5.50 -5.09 2.39
CA ALA A 656 -5.34 -5.25 0.95
C ALA A 656 -5.07 -6.71 0.53
N ALA A 657 -4.38 -7.50 1.36
CA ALA A 657 -4.30 -8.96 1.19
C ALA A 657 -5.68 -9.62 1.33
N LEU A 658 -6.52 -9.14 2.26
CA LEU A 658 -7.90 -9.61 2.43
C LEU A 658 -8.81 -9.21 1.25
N LEU A 659 -8.63 -8.00 0.70
CA LEU A 659 -9.38 -7.53 -0.47
C LEU A 659 -9.12 -8.38 -1.72
N THR A 660 -7.89 -8.91 -1.87
CA THR A 660 -7.49 -9.78 -2.98
C THR A 660 -7.76 -11.26 -2.71
N GLY A 661 -7.74 -11.68 -1.43
CA GLY A 661 -7.88 -13.08 -1.04
C GLY A 661 -9.32 -13.64 -0.99
N CYS A 662 -10.36 -12.78 -1.03
CA CYS A 662 -11.75 -13.17 -0.76
C CYS A 662 -12.26 -14.37 -1.58
N LEU A 663 -11.89 -14.45 -2.86
CA LEU A 663 -12.20 -15.59 -3.72
C LEU A 663 -10.93 -16.32 -4.17
N GLY A 664 -9.77 -15.67 -4.16
CA GLY A 664 -8.49 -16.22 -4.64
C GLY A 664 -7.96 -17.39 -3.82
N GLY A 665 -8.43 -17.56 -2.59
CA GLY A 665 -7.93 -18.59 -1.67
C GLY A 665 -6.46 -18.41 -1.34
N SER A 666 -6.01 -17.16 -1.19
CA SER A 666 -4.65 -16.90 -0.76
C SER A 666 -4.42 -17.47 0.64
N ASP A 667 -3.25 -18.05 0.88
CA ASP A 667 -2.87 -18.59 2.20
C ASP A 667 -2.92 -17.55 3.33
N GLU A 668 -2.91 -16.27 2.94
CA GLU A 668 -2.91 -15.10 3.81
C GLU A 668 -4.31 -14.71 4.32
N ALA A 669 -5.39 -15.08 3.61
CA ALA A 669 -6.75 -14.61 3.89
C ALA A 669 -7.78 -15.74 3.80
N THR A 670 -8.41 -16.09 4.91
CA THR A 670 -9.49 -17.08 4.93
C THR A 670 -10.85 -16.44 4.63
N ARG A 671 -11.81 -17.25 4.19
CA ARG A 671 -13.20 -16.83 4.07
C ARG A 671 -13.77 -16.27 5.38
N ALA A 672 -13.36 -16.83 6.52
CA ALA A 672 -13.77 -16.33 7.83
C ALA A 672 -13.30 -14.89 8.06
N ASP A 673 -12.05 -14.58 7.67
CA ASP A 673 -11.49 -13.23 7.76
C ASP A 673 -12.26 -12.24 6.87
N TRP A 674 -12.67 -12.66 5.67
CA TRP A 674 -13.55 -11.86 4.80
C TRP A 674 -14.93 -11.59 5.43
N VAL A 675 -15.57 -12.61 5.98
CA VAL A 675 -16.88 -12.48 6.65
C VAL A 675 -16.79 -11.53 7.83
N GLU A 676 -15.74 -11.62 8.64
CA GLU A 676 -15.49 -10.71 9.76
C GLU A 676 -15.24 -9.28 9.28
N LEU A 677 -14.45 -9.10 8.21
CA LEU A 677 -14.16 -7.81 7.60
C LEU A 677 -15.43 -7.09 7.13
N VAL A 678 -16.31 -7.79 6.40
CA VAL A 678 -17.60 -7.23 5.96
C VAL A 678 -18.52 -6.91 7.14
N LYS A 679 -18.59 -7.79 8.16
CA LYS A 679 -19.43 -7.57 9.35
C LYS A 679 -18.95 -6.39 10.20
N SER A 680 -17.62 -6.23 10.32
CA SER A 680 -16.96 -5.17 11.10
C SER A 680 -17.00 -3.80 10.40
N CYS A 681 -17.33 -3.75 9.11
CA CYS A 681 -17.22 -2.55 8.28
C CYS A 681 -18.12 -1.39 8.75
N LYS A 682 -17.56 -0.36 9.39
CA LYS A 682 -18.35 0.75 10.00
C LYS A 682 -18.79 1.85 9.03
N THR A 683 -18.21 1.94 7.83
CA THR A 683 -18.43 3.04 6.89
C THR A 683 -18.92 2.55 5.53
N LEU A 684 -19.74 3.36 4.85
CA LEU A 684 -20.23 3.09 3.49
C LEU A 684 -19.09 3.07 2.47
N SER A 685 -18.09 3.93 2.63
CA SER A 685 -16.91 3.97 1.76
C SER A 685 -16.13 2.66 1.79
N ARG A 686 -15.88 2.12 2.99
CA ARG A 686 -15.18 0.83 3.15
C ARG A 686 -16.01 -0.33 2.58
N LEU A 687 -17.34 -0.30 2.76
CA LEU A 687 -18.22 -1.30 2.15
C LEU A 687 -18.21 -1.19 0.62
N ALA A 688 -18.18 0.02 0.07
CA ALA A 688 -18.04 0.26 -1.36
C ALA A 688 -16.73 -0.31 -1.92
N SER A 689 -15.61 -0.12 -1.21
CA SER A 689 -14.33 -0.72 -1.60
C SER A 689 -14.37 -2.25 -1.58
N LEU A 690 -14.98 -2.86 -0.55
CA LEU A 690 -15.13 -4.31 -0.44
C LEU A 690 -16.03 -4.86 -1.57
N THR A 691 -17.18 -4.23 -1.82
CA THR A 691 -18.08 -4.63 -2.90
C THR A 691 -17.43 -4.50 -4.26
N ALA A 692 -16.67 -3.42 -4.51
CA ALA A 692 -15.98 -3.22 -5.78
C ALA A 692 -14.87 -4.25 -5.99
N ALA A 693 -14.06 -4.55 -4.96
CA ALA A 693 -13.03 -5.57 -5.03
C ALA A 693 -13.63 -6.96 -5.30
N LEU A 694 -14.69 -7.33 -4.58
CA LEU A 694 -15.40 -8.58 -4.82
C LEU A 694 -15.97 -8.63 -6.24
N SER A 695 -16.58 -7.54 -6.73
CA SER A 695 -17.14 -7.48 -8.09
C SER A 695 -16.11 -7.76 -9.16
N GLN A 696 -14.90 -7.21 -9.03
CA GLN A 696 -13.83 -7.45 -10.01
C GLN A 696 -13.39 -8.92 -10.03
N GLU A 697 -13.24 -9.54 -8.86
CA GLU A 697 -12.87 -10.95 -8.77
C GLU A 697 -13.99 -11.88 -9.24
N ILE A 698 -15.24 -11.56 -8.93
CA ILE A 698 -16.42 -12.31 -9.40
C ILE A 698 -16.48 -12.28 -10.92
N GLU A 699 -16.37 -11.10 -11.54
CA GLU A 699 -16.43 -10.97 -13.00
C GLU A 699 -15.35 -11.80 -13.67
N LYS A 700 -14.11 -11.71 -13.18
CA LYS A 700 -12.98 -12.48 -13.72
C LYS A 700 -13.22 -13.99 -13.61
N LYS A 701 -13.66 -14.47 -12.45
CA LYS A 701 -13.89 -15.90 -12.20
C LYS A 701 -15.09 -16.45 -12.95
N LEU A 702 -16.22 -15.74 -12.95
CA LEU A 702 -17.43 -16.19 -13.63
C LEU A 702 -17.30 -16.13 -15.16
N THR A 703 -16.49 -15.19 -15.69
CA THR A 703 -16.14 -15.20 -17.12
C THR A 703 -15.33 -16.45 -17.47
N LYS A 704 -14.29 -16.79 -16.69
CA LYS A 704 -13.51 -18.03 -16.87
C LYS A 704 -14.40 -19.28 -16.80
N ILE A 705 -15.32 -19.32 -15.84
CA ILE A 705 -16.28 -20.41 -15.69
C ILE A 705 -17.22 -20.52 -16.90
N SER A 706 -17.67 -19.39 -17.47
CA SER A 706 -18.47 -19.42 -18.68
C SER A 706 -17.69 -19.99 -19.86
N GLU A 707 -16.41 -19.65 -20.00
CA GLU A 707 -15.51 -20.21 -21.02
C GLU A 707 -15.33 -21.73 -20.81
N GLU A 708 -15.04 -22.16 -19.59
CA GLU A 708 -14.89 -23.59 -19.22
C GLU A 708 -16.18 -24.40 -19.45
N ARG A 709 -17.36 -23.78 -19.26
CA ARG A 709 -18.66 -24.38 -19.57
C ARG A 709 -18.85 -24.56 -21.08
N ASP A 710 -18.47 -23.57 -21.87
CA ASP A 710 -18.60 -23.61 -23.32
C ASP A 710 -17.61 -24.64 -23.93
N ASP A 711 -16.40 -24.72 -23.38
CA ASP A 711 -15.40 -25.74 -23.71
C ASP A 711 -15.90 -27.16 -23.41
N LEU A 712 -16.60 -27.34 -22.28
CA LEU A 712 -17.26 -28.60 -21.94
C LEU A 712 -18.30 -29.00 -23.01
N LEU A 713 -19.21 -28.09 -23.35
CA LEU A 713 -20.24 -28.35 -24.35
C LEU A 713 -19.63 -28.64 -25.73
N TYR A 714 -18.55 -27.94 -26.07
CA TYR A 714 -17.80 -28.16 -27.30
C TYR A 714 -17.13 -29.54 -27.34
N ALA A 715 -16.47 -29.95 -26.25
CA ALA A 715 -15.86 -31.27 -26.10
C ALA A 715 -16.89 -32.40 -26.22
N ILE A 716 -18.02 -32.28 -25.53
CA ILE A 716 -19.16 -33.21 -25.62
C ILE A 716 -19.64 -33.36 -27.07
N SER A 717 -19.82 -32.24 -27.78
CA SER A 717 -20.27 -32.26 -29.17
C SER A 717 -19.29 -33.01 -30.10
N THR A 718 -17.99 -32.97 -29.74
CA THR A 718 -16.92 -33.61 -30.51
C THR A 718 -16.88 -35.11 -30.22
N TRP A 719 -17.02 -35.51 -28.95
CA TRP A 719 -17.10 -36.91 -28.55
C TRP A 719 -18.33 -37.62 -29.16
N GLN A 720 -19.51 -36.97 -29.16
CA GLN A 720 -20.72 -37.51 -29.80
C GLN A 720 -20.54 -37.77 -31.32
N LYS A 721 -19.81 -36.90 -32.01
CA LYS A 721 -19.47 -37.09 -33.44
C LYS A 721 -18.48 -38.24 -33.66
N GLY A 722 -17.63 -38.53 -32.68
CA GLY A 722 -16.73 -39.68 -32.69
C GLY A 722 -17.46 -41.01 -32.60
N VAL A 723 -18.44 -41.11 -31.70
CA VAL A 723 -19.22 -42.34 -31.47
C VAL A 723 -20.12 -42.70 -32.67
N SER A 724 -20.67 -41.71 -33.36
CA SER A 724 -21.59 -41.92 -34.49
C SER A 724 -20.93 -42.32 -35.81
N LYS A 725 -19.61 -42.17 -35.97
CA LYS A 725 -18.87 -42.62 -37.17
C LYS A 725 -18.63 -44.13 -37.12
N SER A 726 -19.71 -44.87 -37.31
CA SER A 726 -19.78 -46.32 -37.44
C SER A 726 -18.89 -46.86 -38.58
N ARG A 727 -17.88 -47.64 -38.18
CA ARG A 727 -17.25 -48.85 -38.77
C ARG A 727 -17.06 -49.07 -40.28
N THR A 728 -17.59 -48.29 -41.22
CA THR A 728 -17.50 -48.58 -42.67
C THR A 728 -16.64 -47.62 -43.50
N ALA A 729 -16.14 -46.52 -42.94
CA ALA A 729 -15.26 -45.59 -43.67
C ALA A 729 -13.78 -45.97 -43.50
N LYS A 730 -13.20 -46.57 -44.55
CA LYS A 730 -11.76 -46.88 -44.67
C LYS A 730 -10.89 -45.61 -44.55
N LYS A 731 -10.07 -45.59 -43.49
CA LYS A 731 -8.70 -45.04 -43.35
C LYS A 731 -8.27 -43.93 -44.33
N ASN A 732 -8.08 -42.70 -43.81
CA ASN A 732 -6.76 -42.03 -43.80
C ASN A 732 -6.72 -40.59 -43.24
N THR A 733 -7.83 -40.02 -42.76
CA THR A 733 -7.76 -38.76 -42.01
C THR A 733 -7.46 -39.08 -40.54
N ARG A 734 -6.18 -38.94 -40.15
CA ARG A 734 -5.81 -38.80 -38.74
C ARG A 734 -6.73 -37.72 -38.14
N PRO A 735 -7.42 -37.97 -37.01
CA PRO A 735 -8.05 -36.87 -36.29
C PRO A 735 -6.98 -35.80 -36.03
N PRO A 736 -7.33 -34.51 -36.12
CA PRO A 736 -6.37 -33.43 -35.87
C PRO A 736 -5.68 -33.69 -34.51
N PRO A 737 -4.34 -33.69 -34.47
CA PRO A 737 -3.55 -34.15 -33.31
C PRO A 737 -3.70 -33.31 -32.04
N ASP A 738 -4.51 -32.25 -32.06
CA ASP A 738 -4.55 -31.25 -30.99
C ASP A 738 -5.86 -31.22 -30.20
N PHE A 739 -6.78 -32.18 -30.38
CA PHE A 739 -7.98 -32.26 -29.54
C PHE A 739 -7.69 -32.99 -28.22
N ALA A 740 -6.78 -32.42 -27.42
CA ALA A 740 -6.60 -32.82 -26.04
C ALA A 740 -7.90 -32.55 -25.28
N ALA A 741 -8.31 -33.44 -24.38
CA ALA A 741 -9.45 -33.17 -23.51
C ALA A 741 -9.22 -31.83 -22.79
N PRO A 742 -10.27 -30.99 -22.63
CA PRO A 742 -10.11 -29.73 -21.90
C PRO A 742 -9.55 -30.03 -20.52
N SER A 743 -8.47 -29.32 -20.15
CA SER A 743 -7.75 -29.56 -18.90
C SER A 743 -8.60 -29.23 -17.68
N GLU A 744 -9.47 -28.23 -17.81
CA GLU A 744 -10.40 -27.73 -16.80
C GLU A 744 -11.76 -27.50 -17.49
N VAL A 745 -12.84 -27.90 -16.82
CA VAL A 745 -14.21 -27.68 -17.26
C VAL A 745 -15.06 -27.18 -16.10
N TRP A 746 -16.23 -26.63 -16.41
CA TRP A 746 -17.19 -26.25 -15.41
C TRP A 746 -18.59 -26.78 -15.71
N ALA A 747 -19.25 -27.26 -14.65
CA ALA A 747 -20.67 -27.61 -14.64
C ALA A 747 -21.23 -27.39 -13.23
N ASP A 748 -22.52 -27.09 -13.13
CA ASP A 748 -23.20 -27.07 -11.83
C ASP A 748 -23.33 -28.50 -11.32
N VAL A 749 -22.60 -28.83 -10.26
CA VAL A 749 -22.45 -30.21 -9.76
C VAL A 749 -22.86 -30.34 -8.30
N LYS A 750 -23.23 -31.57 -7.95
CA LYS A 750 -23.33 -32.06 -6.59
C LYS A 750 -22.14 -32.98 -6.32
N PHE A 751 -21.33 -32.64 -5.33
CA PHE A 751 -20.20 -33.46 -4.90
C PHE A 751 -20.71 -34.70 -4.17
N THR A 752 -20.25 -35.86 -4.61
CA THR A 752 -20.51 -37.10 -3.89
C THR A 752 -19.54 -37.25 -2.73
N ASP A 753 -19.92 -38.11 -1.78
CA ASP A 753 -19.10 -38.52 -0.65
C ASP A 753 -18.03 -39.56 -1.03
N GLU A 754 -17.97 -39.97 -2.30
CA GLU A 754 -17.07 -41.01 -2.79
C GLU A 754 -15.74 -40.40 -3.26
N ILE A 755 -14.66 -40.86 -2.62
CA ILE A 755 -13.29 -40.52 -3.01
C ILE A 755 -12.72 -41.69 -3.81
N SER A 756 -12.20 -41.39 -5.00
CA SER A 756 -11.59 -42.34 -5.93
C SER A 756 -10.22 -41.85 -6.40
N MET A 757 -9.39 -42.75 -6.90
CA MET A 757 -8.19 -42.40 -7.67
C MET A 757 -8.60 -42.25 -9.13
N VAL A 758 -8.19 -41.16 -9.78
CA VAL A 758 -8.56 -40.87 -11.16
C VAL A 758 -7.31 -40.55 -11.99
N LYS A 759 -7.26 -40.97 -13.25
CA LYS A 759 -6.18 -40.64 -14.19
C LYS A 759 -6.70 -39.67 -15.25
N ALA A 760 -6.43 -38.37 -15.06
CA ALA A 760 -6.72 -37.35 -16.07
C ALA A 760 -5.61 -37.29 -17.13
N GLU A 761 -5.91 -36.81 -18.33
CA GLU A 761 -4.95 -36.76 -19.43
C GLU A 761 -3.73 -35.88 -19.06
N LYS A 762 -2.51 -36.42 -19.16
CA LYS A 762 -1.24 -35.76 -18.77
C LYS A 762 -1.06 -35.51 -17.26
N TRP A 763 -1.90 -36.10 -16.41
CA TRP A 763 -1.75 -36.04 -14.96
C TRP A 763 -1.47 -37.44 -14.37
N PRO A 764 -0.71 -37.53 -13.27
CA PRO A 764 -0.60 -38.79 -12.54
C PRO A 764 -1.95 -39.18 -11.93
N TRP A 765 -2.04 -40.41 -11.43
CA TRP A 765 -3.19 -40.83 -10.63
C TRP A 765 -3.38 -39.90 -9.43
N TRP A 766 -4.52 -39.22 -9.38
CA TRP A 766 -4.82 -38.20 -8.39
C TRP A 766 -6.06 -38.58 -7.57
N PRO A 767 -6.11 -38.32 -6.24
CA PRO A 767 -7.34 -38.51 -5.48
C PRO A 767 -8.38 -37.45 -5.85
N ALA A 768 -9.59 -37.87 -6.18
CA ALA A 768 -10.67 -36.98 -6.59
C ALA A 768 -12.02 -37.41 -6.02
N LYS A 769 -12.92 -36.44 -5.89
CA LYS A 769 -14.34 -36.70 -5.62
C LYS A 769 -15.10 -36.85 -6.93
N ILE A 770 -16.01 -37.82 -6.96
CA ILE A 770 -16.93 -37.96 -8.09
C ILE A 770 -18.01 -36.88 -7.98
N CYS A 771 -18.32 -36.23 -9.09
CA CYS A 771 -19.30 -35.15 -9.15
C CYS A 771 -20.47 -35.56 -10.07
N GLU A 772 -21.68 -35.31 -9.61
CA GLU A 772 -22.90 -35.50 -10.40
C GLU A 772 -23.37 -34.14 -10.91
N ALA A 773 -23.52 -33.96 -12.23
CA ALA A 773 -24.09 -32.73 -12.76
C ALA A 773 -25.56 -32.57 -12.31
N LYS A 774 -25.97 -31.35 -11.95
CA LYS A 774 -27.37 -31.05 -11.63
C LYS A 774 -28.26 -31.03 -12.87
N ASP A 775 -27.68 -30.73 -14.03
CA ASP A 775 -28.37 -30.79 -15.31
C ASP A 775 -28.58 -32.25 -15.75
N PRO A 776 -29.83 -32.77 -15.79
CA PRO A 776 -30.10 -34.15 -16.15
C PRO A 776 -29.73 -34.49 -17.59
N GLU A 777 -29.75 -33.53 -18.52
CA GLU A 777 -29.36 -33.76 -19.91
C GLU A 777 -27.85 -33.96 -20.03
N LEU A 778 -27.08 -33.18 -19.28
CA LEU A 778 -25.63 -33.31 -19.18
C LEU A 778 -25.25 -34.65 -18.54
N VAL A 779 -25.91 -35.08 -17.45
CA VAL A 779 -25.68 -36.40 -16.82
C VAL A 779 -25.88 -37.51 -17.83
N LYS A 780 -27.03 -37.53 -18.52
CA LYS A 780 -27.34 -38.56 -19.51
C LYS A 780 -26.31 -38.59 -20.64
N THR A 781 -25.88 -37.41 -21.10
CA THR A 781 -24.90 -37.29 -22.18
C THR A 781 -23.53 -37.82 -21.76
N LEU A 782 -23.05 -37.48 -20.56
CA LEU A 782 -21.79 -37.98 -20.03
C LEU A 782 -21.84 -39.49 -19.78
N GLU A 783 -22.97 -40.02 -19.32
CA GLU A 783 -23.18 -41.46 -19.16
C GLU A 783 -23.12 -42.21 -20.50
N GLU A 784 -23.77 -41.70 -21.54
CA GLU A 784 -23.73 -42.28 -22.90
C GLU A 784 -22.31 -42.28 -23.49
N LEU A 785 -21.49 -41.30 -23.11
CA LEU A 785 -20.10 -41.17 -23.55
C LEU A 785 -19.11 -41.96 -22.67
N ASN A 786 -19.55 -42.65 -21.62
CA ASN A 786 -18.68 -43.31 -20.63
C ASN A 786 -17.71 -42.36 -19.89
N HIS A 787 -18.10 -41.11 -19.69
CA HIS A 787 -17.31 -40.11 -18.98
C HIS A 787 -17.97 -39.76 -17.63
N VAL A 788 -17.20 -39.19 -16.71
CA VAL A 788 -17.71 -38.62 -15.45
C VAL A 788 -16.95 -37.35 -15.07
N LEU A 789 -17.64 -36.46 -14.36
CA LEU A 789 -17.04 -35.26 -13.78
C LEU A 789 -16.38 -35.60 -12.45
N VAL A 790 -15.18 -35.10 -12.24
CA VAL A 790 -14.41 -35.29 -11.01
C VAL A 790 -13.81 -33.97 -10.55
N ALA A 791 -13.68 -33.81 -9.24
CA ALA A 791 -12.97 -32.69 -8.63
C ALA A 791 -11.71 -33.20 -7.94
N LEU A 792 -10.55 -32.75 -8.41
CA LEU A 792 -9.26 -33.17 -7.86
C LEU A 792 -9.09 -32.60 -6.44
N MET A 793 -8.71 -33.46 -5.49
CA MET A 793 -8.48 -33.01 -4.12
C MET A 793 -7.20 -32.19 -4.03
N GLY A 794 -7.23 -31.09 -3.27
CA GLY A 794 -6.10 -30.17 -3.15
C GLY A 794 -6.01 -29.11 -4.26
N GLU A 795 -6.76 -29.25 -5.36
CA GLU A 795 -6.92 -28.18 -6.35
C GLU A 795 -8.10 -27.27 -6.00
N MET A 796 -7.94 -25.96 -6.24
CA MET A 796 -8.96 -24.96 -5.94
C MET A 796 -10.01 -24.87 -7.06
N GLY A 797 -11.03 -25.72 -6.97
CA GLY A 797 -12.34 -25.50 -7.60
C GLY A 797 -12.51 -25.95 -9.06
N GLY A 798 -11.45 -26.43 -9.72
CA GLY A 798 -11.51 -26.96 -11.09
C GLY A 798 -12.17 -28.34 -11.16
N LEU A 799 -13.10 -28.52 -12.11
CA LEU A 799 -13.62 -29.84 -12.47
C LEU A 799 -12.86 -30.38 -13.68
N ARG A 800 -12.76 -31.70 -13.76
CA ARG A 800 -12.18 -32.41 -14.90
C ARG A 800 -13.11 -33.51 -15.36
N ILE A 801 -12.96 -33.90 -16.62
CA ILE A 801 -13.64 -35.05 -17.19
C ILE A 801 -12.67 -36.19 -17.33
N VAL A 802 -13.09 -37.36 -16.86
CA VAL A 802 -12.30 -38.58 -16.89
C VAL A 802 -13.18 -39.73 -17.42
N ASP A 803 -12.59 -40.60 -18.22
CA ASP A 803 -13.22 -41.86 -18.64
C ASP A 803 -13.54 -42.70 -17.40
N LYS A 804 -14.73 -43.34 -17.37
CA LYS A 804 -15.09 -44.21 -16.23
C LYS A 804 -14.13 -45.38 -16.04
N ASP A 805 -13.41 -45.78 -17.09
CA ASP A 805 -12.39 -46.82 -17.06
C ASP A 805 -11.08 -46.36 -16.38
N MET A 806 -10.86 -45.04 -16.27
CA MET A 806 -9.70 -44.41 -15.64
C MET A 806 -9.97 -44.03 -14.17
N ILE A 807 -10.89 -44.74 -13.52
CA ILE A 807 -11.28 -44.54 -12.12
C ILE A 807 -11.03 -45.82 -11.35
N GLN A 808 -10.33 -45.69 -10.23
CA GLN A 808 -10.07 -46.79 -9.32
C GLN A 808 -10.51 -46.42 -7.89
N PRO A 809 -10.96 -47.38 -7.07
CA PRO A 809 -11.28 -47.11 -5.68
C PRO A 809 -10.10 -46.51 -4.91
N PHE A 810 -10.35 -45.52 -4.05
CA PHE A 810 -9.28 -44.89 -3.28
C PHE A 810 -8.67 -45.85 -2.24
N THR A 811 -7.42 -46.27 -2.49
CA THR A 811 -6.64 -47.18 -1.63
C THR A 811 -5.79 -46.44 -0.58
N GLY A 812 -5.62 -45.12 -0.73
CA GLY A 812 -4.74 -44.32 0.12
C GLY A 812 -3.26 -44.39 -0.25
N LYS A 813 -2.86 -45.22 -1.22
CA LYS A 813 -1.48 -45.30 -1.71
C LYS A 813 -1.39 -44.74 -3.14
N PRO A 814 -0.28 -44.07 -3.50
CA PRO A 814 -0.07 -43.65 -4.89
C PRO A 814 -0.07 -44.89 -5.80
N ILE A 815 -0.73 -44.79 -6.95
CA ILE A 815 -0.71 -45.82 -7.99
C ILE A 815 0.50 -45.49 -8.88
N VAL A 816 1.45 -46.41 -8.95
CA VAL A 816 2.66 -46.25 -9.75
C VAL A 816 2.39 -46.82 -11.14
N ASP A 817 2.25 -45.94 -12.13
CA ASP A 817 2.23 -46.32 -13.55
C ASP A 817 3.63 -46.18 -14.13
N GLU A 818 4.02 -47.06 -15.06
CA GLU A 818 5.31 -47.00 -15.76
C GLU A 818 5.51 -45.67 -16.50
N GLU A 819 4.42 -44.98 -16.90
CA GLU A 819 4.44 -43.66 -17.53
C GLU A 819 4.61 -42.50 -16.52
N SER A 820 4.50 -42.73 -15.21
CA SER A 820 4.49 -41.67 -14.19
C SER A 820 5.87 -41.31 -13.62
N THR A 821 6.96 -41.85 -14.16
CA THR A 821 8.31 -41.62 -13.61
C THR A 821 8.83 -40.19 -13.85
N ASP A 822 8.24 -39.46 -14.80
CA ASP A 822 8.73 -38.14 -15.23
C ASP A 822 7.93 -36.96 -14.61
N VAL A 823 7.18 -37.18 -13.53
CA VAL A 823 6.39 -36.13 -12.87
C VAL A 823 7.32 -35.13 -12.16
N ASN A 824 7.08 -33.83 -12.37
CA ASN A 824 7.82 -32.75 -11.72
C ASN A 824 7.80 -32.88 -10.18
N LYS A 825 8.92 -32.56 -9.51
CA LYS A 825 9.06 -32.57 -8.04
C LYS A 825 7.94 -31.78 -7.35
N LYS A 826 7.52 -30.65 -7.94
CA LYS A 826 6.39 -29.84 -7.45
C LYS A 826 5.08 -30.62 -7.44
N THR A 827 4.69 -31.18 -8.59
CA THR A 827 3.47 -31.98 -8.75
C THR A 827 3.47 -33.23 -7.86
N ARG A 828 4.64 -33.82 -7.61
CA ARG A 828 4.78 -34.92 -6.64
C ARG A 828 4.48 -34.49 -5.21
N GLY A 829 4.96 -33.32 -4.79
CA GLY A 829 4.64 -32.74 -3.49
C GLY A 829 3.14 -32.47 -3.33
N GLU A 830 2.53 -31.82 -4.33
CA GLU A 830 1.09 -31.55 -4.37
C GLU A 830 0.26 -32.85 -4.33
N LEU A 831 0.70 -33.90 -5.03
CA LEU A 831 0.05 -35.22 -4.99
C LEU A 831 0.15 -35.87 -3.60
N GLU A 832 1.30 -35.78 -2.94
CA GLU A 832 1.50 -36.32 -1.60
C GLU A 832 0.59 -35.61 -0.57
N GLU A 833 0.46 -34.28 -0.68
CA GLU A 833 -0.47 -33.48 0.12
C GLU A 833 -1.94 -33.83 -0.16
N ALA A 834 -2.33 -33.94 -1.43
CA ALA A 834 -3.66 -34.35 -1.84
C ALA A 834 -4.03 -35.75 -1.34
N LEU A 835 -3.09 -36.71 -1.41
CA LEU A 835 -3.27 -38.05 -0.85
C LEU A 835 -3.43 -38.02 0.66
N ALA A 836 -2.64 -37.21 1.37
CA ALA A 836 -2.77 -37.03 2.81
C ALA A 836 -4.14 -36.46 3.17
N MET A 837 -4.60 -35.42 2.45
CA MET A 837 -5.93 -34.83 2.60
C MET A 837 -7.03 -35.86 2.40
N ALA A 838 -6.98 -36.61 1.29
CA ALA A 838 -7.95 -37.66 0.96
C ALA A 838 -8.05 -38.75 2.04
N ARG A 839 -6.90 -39.19 2.59
CA ARG A 839 -6.87 -40.13 3.73
C ARG A 839 -7.55 -39.55 4.96
N ARG A 840 -7.28 -38.28 5.30
CA ARG A 840 -7.88 -37.61 6.47
C ARG A 840 -9.39 -37.52 6.34
N ILE A 841 -9.90 -37.07 5.19
CA ILE A 841 -11.35 -36.99 4.93
C ILE A 841 -11.99 -38.38 5.02
N LYS A 842 -11.43 -39.39 4.35
CA LYS A 842 -11.99 -40.76 4.39
C LYS A 842 -12.07 -41.30 5.82
N ARG A 843 -11.04 -41.10 6.65
CA ARG A 843 -11.05 -41.46 8.07
C ARG A 843 -12.17 -40.74 8.83
N GLY A 844 -12.37 -39.45 8.59
CA GLY A 844 -13.44 -38.65 9.19
C GLY A 844 -14.84 -39.16 8.85
N MET A 845 -15.06 -39.51 7.58
CA MET A 845 -16.34 -40.05 7.11
C MET A 845 -16.65 -41.41 7.73
N GLU A 846 -15.65 -42.28 7.86
CA GLU A 846 -15.79 -43.57 8.55
C GLU A 846 -16.12 -43.40 10.03
N LYS A 847 -15.47 -42.45 10.73
CA LYS A 847 -15.79 -42.11 12.13
C LYS A 847 -17.22 -41.59 12.26
N SER A 848 -17.66 -40.71 11.35
CA SER A 848 -19.02 -40.16 11.33
C SER A 848 -20.08 -41.26 11.09
N LYS A 849 -19.85 -42.17 10.12
CA LYS A 849 -20.72 -43.32 9.86
C LYS A 849 -20.83 -44.24 11.09
N LYS A 850 -19.72 -44.52 11.79
CA LYS A 850 -19.72 -45.30 13.05
C LYS A 850 -20.48 -44.62 14.18
N ARG A 851 -20.47 -43.28 14.25
CA ARG A 851 -21.23 -42.50 15.24
C ARG A 851 -22.73 -42.50 14.96
N LYS A 852 -23.16 -42.41 13.70
CA LYS A 852 -24.58 -42.43 13.31
C LYS A 852 -25.22 -43.82 13.38
N GLY A 853 -24.42 -44.89 13.29
CA GLY A 853 -24.89 -46.27 13.39
C GLY A 853 -24.98 -46.83 14.82
N LYS A 854 -24.54 -46.05 15.82
CA LYS A 854 -24.79 -46.29 17.25
C LYS A 854 -25.96 -45.44 17.69
#